data_AF-A0A2M8M988-F1
#
_entry.id   AF-A0A2M8M988-F1
#
_cell.length_a   1.000
_cell.length_b   1.000
_cell.length_c   1.000
_cell.angle_alpha   90.00
_cell.angle_beta   90.00
_cell.angle_gamma   90.00
#
_symmetry.space_group_name_H-M   'P 1'
#
loop_
_entity.id
_entity.type
_entity.pdbx_description
1 polymer ?
#
loop_
_entity_poly.entity_id
_entity_poly.type
_entity_poly.pdbx_seq_one_letter_code
_entity_poly.pdbx_strand_id
1 'polypeptide(L)'
;MKKIRFLLLALLLVAIPKSLWAYTKDQIVPFGDMTYKVLVPNGNKPTLMFLGTTKMGVLEIPATINDKQGTTFTVTEVAGDTRYPCKDVTSVKLPETIVKLGNVCFYGAKLTEINIPKNVSEISHTAWAGLDAVPECKVVTENTYFDSDDNGVLYTEGKAELRSVPSNIATKTGNSTYTVNSAVTSIALSAFSSNPGLKKVILPPNLEKVEEGWPSIAATSQLEEFAMTPSSTAKYEVKDGVLFKKEPSKLVLYPHAKNMANYTVPAGVKEMASYGIAGNGNMTSINLNEVTKVETSAIVDIAKLKTIKLPKDIKKDGLRQGAFERCNALEAYEVAEGNTDFSAVEGVLFSENKEILYFYPLAKPNTSYTIPSTVKEIAAKAFQGAAKLTSLVIPTSVEKIQEQAFRQNYKLASVKFCEPSKITNLSAYAFWQCPSLTEVTLPSSITEIGKVFLQCENLETVNVPANAKLKTIKEDAFATNKKLKNFNFQGNCNLEAIEANAFANAESLESFNFPKTVTKIERNAFTGCTNMATATFDKDADIEIIGEGAFADCGLKSISIPKKVKTIEREAFRSCKVLNKIDVTEFTTKIDPEAFKYCNKLTDINVSKRNEVYSSVDGYLLSKDKETLLIFPPGKANENFTLLPPSIVKIGDYAFYDCTKLTNVAIPNKVTTIGKRAFGLCKNLNTVTFLCDKMIPVENINRAENEMSFDDGTQTPYSVFNNITINVRTERFNDYNAQEFYKKFKGIEQSFKKGEEEYIAVSDKAVDMLSTTRKDYTFVLPTNVEYKGKTYKVSMIGDYAFQNVTNEVKEVVVKKNVEYIGAKAFITNKEKDKLESTVKSVFFIESKPTKEMLSTTRFELDETGINYSEFAPTTKVYVKKSALDTYKEKWTKTVYDKDTNTDKPSKFDFTSQIDYQIKDVKITHKYGTFAREFDVDLNIYSREKNTAKIGAFVAKLGEVKPGNGDYGTSTYHIRMSSVDVNGVGNHNYGYVPAYTGVLLKALDSETTPNDFYYAIGEDDDKNYTIANNIMYGVTVNPRNVGASTVDEVIYVMQKGIFKKAMASTVSIPVHKAYAKIEGMPAGSKVEFSFSDDNTTNAIVTIDAEEKNADNAYYNLNGQRVNKPQQGIYIHKGKKIIIR
;
A
#
# COMPACT_ATOMS: atom_id res chain seq x y z
N MET A 1 12.27 -34.72 7.17
CA MET A 1 11.14 -33.75 7.07
C MET A 1 11.52 -32.29 7.37
N LYS A 2 12.33 -31.96 8.40
CA LYS A 2 12.75 -30.56 8.67
C LYS A 2 13.62 -29.91 7.58
N LYS A 3 14.51 -30.67 6.90
CA LYS A 3 15.32 -30.16 5.77
C LYS A 3 14.53 -29.87 4.48
N ILE A 4 13.43 -30.61 4.23
CA ILE A 4 12.55 -30.41 3.06
C ILE A 4 11.61 -29.21 3.27
N ARG A 5 11.15 -28.97 4.51
CA ARG A 5 10.40 -27.74 4.84
C ARG A 5 11.27 -26.48 4.74
N PHE A 6 12.57 -26.56 5.05
CA PHE A 6 13.49 -25.42 4.87
C PHE A 6 13.80 -25.14 3.38
N LEU A 7 13.90 -26.19 2.54
CA LEU A 7 14.10 -26.03 1.10
C LEU A 7 12.84 -25.47 0.40
N LEU A 8 11.65 -25.90 0.83
CA LEU A 8 10.38 -25.34 0.34
C LEU A 8 10.13 -23.91 0.82
N LEU A 9 10.56 -23.55 2.03
CA LEU A 9 10.50 -22.17 2.53
C LEU A 9 11.51 -21.25 1.82
N ALA A 10 12.70 -21.78 1.48
CA ALA A 10 13.71 -21.06 0.69
C ALA A 10 13.28 -20.88 -0.77
N LEU A 11 12.61 -21.87 -1.39
CA LEU A 11 12.02 -21.74 -2.73
C LEU A 11 10.82 -20.78 -2.77
N LEU A 12 10.09 -20.62 -1.67
CA LEU A 12 9.03 -19.61 -1.52
C LEU A 12 9.58 -18.17 -1.34
N LEU A 13 10.83 -18.00 -0.93
CA LEU A 13 11.50 -16.69 -0.82
C LEU A 13 12.15 -16.20 -2.13
N VAL A 14 12.29 -17.06 -3.13
CA VAL A 14 12.83 -16.69 -4.47
C VAL A 14 11.71 -16.28 -5.45
N ALA A 15 10.44 -16.36 -5.04
CA ALA A 15 9.28 -16.00 -5.86
C ALA A 15 8.47 -14.84 -5.28
N ILE A 16 9.11 -13.87 -4.61
CA ILE A 16 8.54 -12.52 -4.61
C ILE A 16 8.89 -11.93 -5.96
N PRO A 17 7.94 -11.74 -6.88
CA PRO A 17 8.25 -11.07 -8.13
C PRO A 17 8.89 -9.72 -7.79
N LYS A 18 10.13 -9.52 -8.23
CA LYS A 18 10.79 -8.21 -8.25
C LYS A 18 10.00 -7.19 -9.10
N SER A 19 8.91 -7.58 -9.77
CA SER A 19 7.99 -6.70 -10.46
C SER A 19 6.93 -6.18 -9.49
N LEU A 20 7.14 -4.99 -8.94
CA LEU A 20 6.16 -3.97 -8.52
C LEU A 20 6.99 -2.78 -7.96
N TRP A 21 7.95 -2.28 -8.75
CA TRP A 21 8.56 -0.99 -8.52
C TRP A 21 7.82 0.01 -9.40
N ALA A 22 7.49 1.19 -8.88
CA ALA A 22 7.63 2.31 -9.78
C ALA A 22 8.96 2.99 -9.54
N TYR A 23 9.39 3.67 -10.57
CA TYR A 23 10.78 3.97 -10.80
C TYR A 23 11.13 5.21 -10.02
N THR A 24 12.24 5.21 -9.29
CA THR A 24 12.82 6.45 -8.76
C THR A 24 14.07 6.80 -9.56
N LYS A 25 14.43 8.08 -9.67
CA LYS A 25 15.70 8.46 -10.30
C LYS A 25 16.86 7.72 -9.65
N ASP A 26 17.80 7.25 -10.47
CA ASP A 26 18.99 6.45 -10.13
C ASP A 26 18.72 4.99 -9.70
N GLN A 27 17.46 4.56 -9.63
CA GLN A 27 17.15 3.18 -9.32
C GLN A 27 17.70 2.21 -10.37
N ILE A 28 18.21 1.07 -9.92
CA ILE A 28 18.64 -0.01 -10.79
C ILE A 28 17.52 -1.03 -10.94
N VAL A 29 17.11 -1.31 -12.18
CA VAL A 29 15.95 -2.15 -12.49
C VAL A 29 16.29 -3.19 -13.58
N PRO A 30 15.91 -4.46 -13.39
CA PRO A 30 16.03 -5.48 -14.42
C PRO A 30 14.78 -5.52 -15.30
N PHE A 31 14.96 -5.61 -16.61
CA PHE A 31 13.92 -5.90 -17.60
C PHE A 31 14.32 -7.12 -18.42
N GLY A 32 13.70 -8.26 -18.13
CA GLY A 32 14.10 -9.53 -18.73
C GLY A 32 15.51 -9.93 -18.29
N ASP A 33 16.37 -10.19 -19.27
CA ASP A 33 17.80 -10.50 -19.12
C ASP A 33 18.69 -9.25 -19.10
N MET A 34 18.14 -8.04 -19.17
CA MET A 34 18.89 -6.79 -19.22
C MET A 34 18.69 -5.96 -17.95
N THR A 35 19.72 -5.25 -17.50
CA THR A 35 19.70 -4.40 -16.31
C THR A 35 19.95 -2.95 -16.70
N TYR A 36 19.16 -2.04 -16.12
CA TYR A 36 19.16 -0.62 -16.43
C TYR A 36 19.22 0.25 -15.18
N LYS A 37 19.68 1.48 -15.33
CA LYS A 37 19.51 2.57 -14.37
C LYS A 37 18.43 3.54 -14.86
N VAL A 38 17.52 3.93 -13.99
CA VAL A 38 16.49 4.93 -14.26
C VAL A 38 17.12 6.32 -14.28
N LEU A 39 16.99 7.03 -15.40
CA LEU A 39 17.46 8.41 -15.55
C LEU A 39 16.32 9.39 -15.32
N VAL A 40 15.16 9.12 -15.94
CA VAL A 40 13.91 9.87 -15.76
C VAL A 40 12.81 8.87 -15.41
N PRO A 41 12.23 8.91 -14.19
CA PRO A 41 11.33 7.87 -13.71
C PRO A 41 9.89 7.92 -14.24
N ASN A 42 9.39 9.11 -14.60
CA ASN A 42 7.96 9.34 -14.85
C ASN A 42 7.69 10.41 -15.92
N GLY A 43 6.41 10.70 -16.14
CA GLY A 43 5.92 11.57 -17.20
C GLY A 43 5.81 10.86 -18.55
N ASN A 44 5.60 11.64 -19.62
CA ASN A 44 5.37 11.09 -20.95
C ASN A 44 6.66 10.70 -21.70
N LYS A 45 7.84 10.87 -21.08
CA LYS A 45 9.16 10.55 -21.67
C LYS A 45 10.15 10.03 -20.62
N PRO A 46 9.87 8.91 -19.93
CA PRO A 46 10.80 8.35 -18.97
C PRO A 46 11.97 7.66 -19.70
N THR A 47 13.17 7.67 -19.11
CA THR A 47 14.41 7.22 -19.78
C THR A 47 15.29 6.32 -18.93
N LEU A 48 16.06 5.45 -19.60
CA LEU A 48 16.93 4.45 -19.01
C LEU A 48 18.36 4.51 -19.56
N MET A 49 19.31 4.10 -18.72
CA MET A 49 20.68 3.76 -19.07
C MET A 49 20.87 2.24 -18.99
N PHE A 50 21.32 1.58 -20.04
CA PHE A 50 21.70 0.16 -19.98
C PHE A 50 22.98 -0.02 -19.16
N LEU A 51 23.03 -1.04 -18.30
CA LEU A 51 24.20 -1.37 -17.46
C LEU A 51 24.79 -2.74 -17.75
N GLY A 52 23.98 -3.72 -18.14
CA GLY A 52 24.40 -5.11 -18.16
C GLY A 52 23.35 -6.09 -18.67
N THR A 53 23.75 -7.32 -18.97
CA THR A 53 22.81 -8.37 -19.36
C THR A 53 23.30 -9.77 -18.99
N THR A 54 22.36 -10.67 -18.67
CA THR A 54 22.64 -12.11 -18.57
C THR A 54 22.53 -12.85 -19.91
N LYS A 55 22.17 -12.16 -20.99
CA LYS A 55 22.12 -12.73 -22.34
C LYS A 55 23.53 -13.08 -22.82
N MET A 56 23.67 -14.19 -23.54
CA MET A 56 24.91 -14.59 -24.20
C MET A 56 24.80 -14.42 -25.72
N GLY A 57 25.93 -14.28 -26.42
CA GLY A 57 25.95 -14.14 -27.88
C GLY A 57 25.54 -12.73 -28.35
N VAL A 58 24.58 -12.62 -29.27
CA VAL A 58 24.16 -11.34 -29.87
C VAL A 58 23.21 -10.55 -28.95
N LEU A 59 23.62 -9.36 -28.55
CA LEU A 59 22.83 -8.40 -27.79
C LEU A 59 22.27 -7.30 -28.70
N GLU A 60 20.95 -7.10 -28.67
CA GLU A 60 20.29 -5.94 -29.27
C GLU A 60 19.69 -5.12 -28.14
N ILE A 61 20.20 -3.91 -27.93
CA ILE A 61 19.63 -3.01 -26.92
C ILE A 61 18.36 -2.40 -27.53
N PRO A 62 17.20 -2.55 -26.87
CA PRO A 62 15.96 -2.01 -27.42
C PRO A 62 15.93 -0.48 -27.30
N ALA A 63 15.34 0.20 -28.29
CA ALA A 63 15.14 1.65 -28.24
C ALA A 63 14.18 2.07 -27.13
N THR A 64 13.14 1.25 -26.88
CA THR A 64 12.17 1.44 -25.82
C THR A 64 11.93 0.16 -25.02
N ILE A 65 11.57 0.30 -23.76
CA ILE A 65 11.27 -0.82 -22.86
C ILE A 65 9.93 -0.59 -22.20
N ASN A 66 9.02 -1.54 -22.37
CA ASN A 66 7.76 -1.57 -21.67
C ASN A 66 7.89 -2.44 -20.41
N ASP A 67 7.60 -1.85 -19.25
CA ASP A 67 7.70 -2.54 -17.98
C ASP A 67 6.56 -3.51 -17.68
N LYS A 68 5.53 -3.52 -18.55
CA LYS A 68 4.29 -4.29 -18.40
C LYS A 68 3.47 -3.88 -17.17
N GLN A 69 3.74 -2.71 -16.60
CA GLN A 69 3.08 -2.15 -15.42
C GLN A 69 2.62 -0.70 -15.66
N GLY A 70 2.53 -0.29 -16.93
CA GLY A 70 2.05 1.03 -17.33
C GLY A 70 3.15 2.05 -17.61
N THR A 71 4.40 1.65 -17.79
CA THR A 71 5.48 2.59 -18.17
C THR A 71 6.29 2.06 -19.34
N THR A 72 6.31 2.84 -20.42
CA THR A 72 7.24 2.67 -21.55
C THR A 72 8.38 3.67 -21.44
N PHE A 73 9.61 3.17 -21.28
CA PHE A 73 10.86 3.91 -21.23
C PHE A 73 11.54 4.03 -22.59
N THR A 74 12.30 5.09 -22.80
CA THR A 74 13.30 5.20 -23.88
C THR A 74 14.70 4.94 -23.35
N VAL A 75 15.49 4.06 -23.99
CA VAL A 75 16.88 3.82 -23.60
C VAL A 75 17.78 4.83 -24.31
N THR A 76 18.45 5.70 -23.54
CA THR A 76 19.22 6.82 -24.09
C THR A 76 20.72 6.75 -23.80
N GLU A 77 21.12 5.92 -22.84
CA GLU A 77 22.53 5.83 -22.43
C GLU A 77 22.95 4.37 -22.23
N VAL A 78 24.26 4.13 -22.31
CA VAL A 78 24.90 2.85 -21.93
C VAL A 78 26.03 3.16 -20.97
N ALA A 79 26.17 2.41 -19.90
CA ALA A 79 27.37 2.35 -19.08
C ALA A 79 27.63 0.89 -18.69
N GLY A 80 28.64 0.63 -17.88
CA GLY A 80 28.78 -0.68 -17.25
C GLY A 80 29.03 -0.60 -15.76
N ASP A 81 28.69 -1.71 -15.11
CA ASP A 81 28.78 -1.88 -13.67
C ASP A 81 29.23 -3.32 -13.40
N THR A 82 30.27 -3.47 -12.59
CA THR A 82 30.83 -4.80 -12.25
C THR A 82 29.81 -5.76 -11.61
N ARG A 83 28.73 -5.23 -11.03
CA ARG A 83 27.61 -6.00 -10.46
C ARG A 83 26.70 -6.60 -11.54
N TYR A 84 26.70 -6.04 -12.75
CA TYR A 84 25.83 -6.43 -13.87
C TYR A 84 26.68 -6.70 -15.12
N PRO A 85 27.47 -7.79 -15.14
CA PRO A 85 28.34 -8.09 -16.26
C PRO A 85 27.57 -8.54 -17.50
N CYS A 86 28.12 -8.31 -18.70
CA CYS A 86 27.66 -8.80 -19.99
C CYS A 86 28.44 -10.06 -20.42
N LYS A 87 28.54 -11.06 -19.54
CA LYS A 87 29.38 -12.26 -19.79
C LYS A 87 29.00 -12.96 -21.08
N ASP A 88 30.00 -13.30 -21.89
CA ASP A 88 29.84 -14.07 -23.13
C ASP A 88 28.94 -13.40 -24.20
N VAL A 89 28.63 -12.10 -24.08
CA VAL A 89 28.09 -11.30 -25.18
C VAL A 89 29.19 -11.14 -26.25
N THR A 90 28.90 -11.50 -27.49
CA THR A 90 29.87 -11.50 -28.60
C THR A 90 29.67 -10.36 -29.59
N SER A 91 28.48 -9.76 -29.64
CA SER A 91 28.20 -8.56 -30.45
C SER A 91 27.08 -7.73 -29.83
N VAL A 92 27.08 -6.41 -30.10
CA VAL A 92 26.08 -5.46 -29.62
C VAL A 92 25.53 -4.64 -30.78
N LYS A 93 24.21 -4.48 -30.83
CA LYS A 93 23.52 -3.52 -31.69
C LYS A 93 22.92 -2.40 -30.84
N LEU A 94 23.41 -1.18 -31.08
CA LEU A 94 22.95 0.05 -30.42
C LEU A 94 21.80 0.69 -31.21
N PRO A 95 20.70 1.10 -30.56
CA PRO A 95 19.65 1.87 -31.21
C PRO A 95 20.05 3.33 -31.36
N GLU A 96 19.43 4.03 -32.33
CA GLU A 96 19.64 5.46 -32.58
C GLU A 96 19.22 6.36 -31.41
N THR A 97 18.49 5.84 -30.42
CA THR A 97 18.13 6.58 -29.21
C THR A 97 19.32 6.78 -28.26
N ILE A 98 20.42 6.03 -28.43
CA ILE A 98 21.62 6.17 -27.59
C ILE A 98 22.39 7.43 -27.98
N VAL A 99 22.63 8.28 -26.98
CA VAL A 99 23.42 9.51 -27.12
C VAL A 99 24.77 9.46 -26.40
N LYS A 100 24.93 8.52 -25.45
CA LYS A 100 26.11 8.44 -24.57
C LYS A 100 26.54 7.02 -24.25
N LEU A 101 27.85 6.76 -24.33
CA LEU A 101 28.54 5.57 -23.83
C LEU A 101 29.44 5.96 -22.64
N GLY A 102 29.00 5.64 -21.42
CA GLY A 102 29.67 5.95 -20.16
C GLY A 102 30.88 5.04 -19.85
N ASN A 103 31.26 4.98 -18.58
CA ASN A 103 32.43 4.21 -18.15
C ASN A 103 32.13 2.69 -18.18
N VAL A 104 33.14 1.88 -18.49
CA VAL A 104 33.15 0.41 -18.29
C VAL A 104 32.02 -0.33 -19.02
N CYS A 105 31.49 0.22 -20.12
CA CYS A 105 30.46 -0.37 -20.97
C CYS A 105 30.70 -1.85 -21.27
N PHE A 106 29.62 -2.64 -21.19
CA PHE A 106 29.62 -4.07 -21.51
C PHE A 106 30.60 -4.92 -20.69
N TYR A 107 30.87 -4.52 -19.44
CA TYR A 107 31.79 -5.21 -18.52
C TYR A 107 31.73 -6.75 -18.63
N GLY A 108 32.84 -7.40 -18.98
CA GLY A 108 32.96 -8.85 -19.13
C GLY A 108 32.46 -9.46 -20.45
N ALA A 109 32.08 -8.64 -21.44
CA ALA A 109 31.73 -9.12 -22.78
C ALA A 109 32.96 -9.53 -23.61
N LYS A 110 32.72 -10.35 -24.63
CA LYS A 110 33.72 -10.87 -25.60
C LYS A 110 33.47 -10.27 -26.98
N LEU A 111 33.39 -8.95 -27.04
CA LEU A 111 33.11 -8.22 -28.28
C LEU A 111 34.34 -8.26 -29.19
N THR A 112 34.13 -8.56 -30.47
CA THR A 112 35.17 -8.41 -31.50
C THR A 112 35.03 -7.08 -32.24
N GLU A 113 33.82 -6.55 -32.32
CA GLU A 113 33.48 -5.31 -33.04
C GLU A 113 32.30 -4.60 -32.38
N ILE A 114 32.25 -3.27 -32.48
CA ILE A 114 31.11 -2.43 -32.10
C ILE A 114 30.88 -1.30 -33.12
N ASN A 115 29.61 -1.10 -33.50
CA ASN A 115 29.19 0.01 -34.36
C ASN A 115 28.73 1.20 -33.51
N ILE A 116 29.27 2.39 -33.79
CA ILE A 116 28.93 3.65 -33.11
C ILE A 116 27.94 4.45 -33.98
N PRO A 117 26.67 4.61 -33.57
CA PRO A 117 25.64 5.27 -34.37
C PRO A 117 25.81 6.81 -34.39
N LYS A 118 25.08 7.48 -35.27
CA LYS A 118 25.24 8.92 -35.55
C LYS A 118 24.95 9.83 -34.35
N ASN A 119 24.05 9.42 -33.46
CA ASN A 119 23.59 10.23 -32.33
C ASN A 119 24.50 10.13 -31.09
N VAL A 120 25.49 9.23 -31.09
CA VAL A 120 26.46 9.12 -29.99
C VAL A 120 27.43 10.30 -30.06
N SER A 121 27.25 11.24 -29.14
CA SER A 121 28.07 12.45 -29.03
C SER A 121 29.07 12.39 -27.87
N GLU A 122 28.91 11.43 -26.95
CA GLU A 122 29.82 11.23 -25.82
C GLU A 122 30.21 9.74 -25.67
N ILE A 123 31.51 9.47 -25.66
CA ILE A 123 32.10 8.17 -25.27
C ILE A 123 33.07 8.46 -24.13
N SER A 124 33.00 7.72 -23.03
CA SER A 124 33.97 7.85 -21.95
C SER A 124 35.36 7.36 -22.37
N HIS A 125 36.41 7.94 -21.80
CA HIS A 125 37.79 7.49 -21.97
C HIS A 125 37.99 6.07 -21.42
N THR A 126 37.14 5.65 -20.47
CA THR A 126 37.18 4.32 -19.85
C THR A 126 36.02 3.43 -20.30
N ALA A 127 35.37 3.76 -21.42
CA ALA A 127 34.21 3.00 -21.92
C ALA A 127 34.52 1.51 -22.08
N TRP A 128 35.72 1.14 -22.49
CA TRP A 128 36.11 -0.26 -22.75
C TRP A 128 36.92 -0.90 -21.62
N ALA A 129 37.18 -0.17 -20.53
CA ALA A 129 38.02 -0.65 -19.42
C ALA A 129 37.48 -1.92 -18.74
N GLY A 130 36.22 -2.27 -18.98
CA GLY A 130 35.56 -3.45 -18.45
C GLY A 130 35.66 -4.71 -19.31
N LEU A 131 36.23 -4.62 -20.51
CA LEU A 131 36.30 -5.73 -21.45
C LEU A 131 37.62 -6.48 -21.30
N ASP A 132 37.57 -7.82 -21.43
CA ASP A 132 38.78 -8.64 -21.46
C ASP A 132 39.59 -8.38 -22.75
N ALA A 133 38.89 -8.05 -23.83
CA ALA A 133 39.44 -7.63 -25.11
C ALA A 133 38.62 -6.45 -25.67
N VAL A 134 39.31 -5.37 -26.01
CA VAL A 134 38.76 -4.18 -26.65
C VAL A 134 38.37 -4.52 -28.10
N PRO A 135 37.12 -4.26 -28.51
CA PRO A 135 36.63 -4.54 -29.86
C PRO A 135 37.15 -3.52 -30.88
N GLU A 136 37.04 -3.89 -32.15
CA GLU A 136 37.15 -2.94 -33.26
C GLU A 136 35.97 -1.97 -33.25
N CYS A 137 36.24 -0.67 -33.31
CA CYS A 137 35.20 0.35 -33.40
C CYS A 137 34.94 0.71 -34.85
N LYS A 138 33.67 0.70 -35.27
CA LYS A 138 33.21 1.23 -36.56
C LYS A 138 32.29 2.40 -36.34
N VAL A 139 32.74 3.60 -36.68
CA VAL A 139 31.92 4.81 -36.57
C VAL A 139 31.18 5.04 -37.89
N VAL A 140 29.87 5.27 -37.83
CA VAL A 140 29.08 5.58 -39.05
C VAL A 140 29.47 6.95 -39.60
N THR A 141 29.40 7.11 -40.92
CA THR A 141 29.85 8.33 -41.63
C THR A 141 29.11 9.60 -41.21
N GLU A 142 27.90 9.47 -40.68
CA GLU A 142 27.05 10.57 -40.23
C GLU A 142 27.34 10.99 -38.77
N ASN A 143 28.22 10.29 -38.05
CA ASN A 143 28.66 10.70 -36.72
C ASN A 143 29.68 11.84 -36.85
N THR A 144 29.37 13.01 -36.30
CA THR A 144 30.22 14.21 -36.37
C THR A 144 31.08 14.42 -35.11
N TYR A 145 31.29 13.38 -34.29
CA TYR A 145 32.00 13.49 -33.01
C TYR A 145 33.19 12.53 -32.93
N PHE A 146 33.10 11.36 -33.55
CA PHE A 146 34.12 10.32 -33.52
C PHE A 146 34.49 9.85 -34.94
N ASP A 147 35.66 9.23 -35.06
CA ASP A 147 36.16 8.64 -36.31
C ASP A 147 36.80 7.27 -36.00
N SER A 148 36.86 6.39 -37.01
CA SER A 148 37.56 5.10 -36.92
C SER A 148 38.33 4.80 -38.20
N ASP A 149 39.51 4.18 -38.08
CA ASP A 149 40.26 3.70 -39.25
C ASP A 149 39.94 2.25 -39.63
N ASP A 150 40.50 1.76 -40.75
CA ASP A 150 40.29 0.39 -41.25
C ASP A 150 40.74 -0.71 -40.28
N ASN A 151 41.58 -0.37 -39.31
CA ASN A 151 41.99 -1.30 -38.26
C ASN A 151 40.99 -1.35 -37.11
N GLY A 152 39.98 -0.48 -37.08
CA GLY A 152 38.98 -0.39 -36.02
C GLY A 152 39.46 0.44 -34.83
N VAL A 153 40.49 1.27 -35.01
CA VAL A 153 41.00 2.17 -33.97
C VAL A 153 40.06 3.36 -33.85
N LEU A 154 39.64 3.68 -32.63
CA LEU A 154 38.72 4.78 -32.34
C LEU A 154 39.48 6.07 -32.06
N TYR A 155 39.02 7.16 -32.68
CA TYR A 155 39.51 8.51 -32.46
C TYR A 155 38.33 9.48 -32.25
N THR A 156 38.63 10.70 -31.81
CA THR A 156 37.72 11.84 -32.04
C THR A 156 37.70 12.20 -33.52
N GLU A 157 36.69 12.96 -33.95
CA GLU A 157 36.65 13.55 -35.30
C GLU A 157 38.00 14.22 -35.63
N GLY A 158 38.51 13.99 -36.85
CA GLY A 158 39.81 14.51 -37.30
C GLY A 158 41.05 13.82 -36.72
N LYS A 159 40.89 12.72 -35.97
CA LYS A 159 41.97 11.87 -35.42
C LYS A 159 42.92 12.57 -34.44
N ALA A 160 42.50 13.69 -33.84
CA ALA A 160 43.31 14.47 -32.92
C ALA A 160 43.61 13.73 -31.60
N GLU A 161 42.65 12.97 -31.08
CA GLU A 161 42.80 12.17 -29.86
C GLU A 161 42.59 10.67 -30.14
N LEU A 162 43.55 9.85 -29.73
CA LEU A 162 43.43 8.39 -29.74
C LEU A 162 42.59 7.93 -28.54
N ARG A 163 41.46 7.28 -28.83
CA ARG A 163 40.50 6.84 -27.82
C ARG A 163 40.69 5.37 -27.45
N SER A 164 40.92 4.51 -28.44
CA SER A 164 41.01 3.06 -28.20
C SER A 164 41.63 2.33 -29.37
N VAL A 165 42.50 1.37 -29.10
CA VAL A 165 43.12 0.45 -30.05
C VAL A 165 42.60 -0.97 -29.78
N PRO A 166 42.07 -1.68 -30.78
CA PRO A 166 41.48 -2.99 -30.56
C PRO A 166 42.52 -4.03 -30.09
N SER A 167 42.09 -4.97 -29.26
CA SER A 167 42.98 -5.96 -28.64
C SER A 167 43.68 -6.87 -29.65
N ASN A 168 43.04 -7.16 -30.78
CA ASN A 168 43.58 -7.99 -31.85
C ASN A 168 44.59 -7.27 -32.76
N ILE A 169 44.95 -6.01 -32.46
CA ILE A 169 45.74 -5.16 -33.38
C ILE A 169 47.03 -5.82 -33.88
N ALA A 170 47.78 -6.50 -33.01
CA ALA A 170 49.04 -7.14 -33.39
C ALA A 170 48.83 -8.32 -34.34
N THR A 171 47.73 -9.06 -34.16
CA THR A 171 47.34 -10.14 -35.09
C THR A 171 46.84 -9.55 -36.41
N LYS A 172 46.05 -8.47 -36.34
CA LYS A 172 45.44 -7.83 -37.50
C LYS A 172 46.48 -7.19 -38.43
N THR A 173 47.51 -6.56 -37.87
CA THR A 173 48.63 -5.98 -38.64
C THR A 173 49.73 -7.00 -38.94
N GLY A 174 49.69 -8.19 -38.35
CA GLY A 174 50.77 -9.19 -38.41
C GLY A 174 52.07 -8.71 -37.75
N ASN A 175 52.03 -7.71 -36.88
CA ASN A 175 53.21 -7.06 -36.30
C ASN A 175 53.06 -6.87 -34.78
N SER A 176 54.06 -7.29 -34.01
CA SER A 176 54.13 -7.04 -32.56
C SER A 176 54.48 -5.59 -32.21
N THR A 177 54.71 -4.75 -33.22
CA THR A 177 54.91 -3.30 -33.13
C THR A 177 53.73 -2.56 -33.74
N TYR A 178 53.14 -1.63 -32.99
CA TYR A 178 52.09 -0.75 -33.49
C TYR A 178 52.56 0.72 -33.53
N THR A 179 52.33 1.40 -34.65
CA THR A 179 52.64 2.82 -34.82
C THR A 179 51.35 3.63 -34.72
N VAL A 180 51.28 4.53 -33.75
CA VAL A 180 50.15 5.45 -33.57
C VAL A 180 50.13 6.47 -34.72
N ASN A 181 48.92 6.82 -35.19
CA ASN A 181 48.71 7.77 -36.28
C ASN A 181 49.41 9.12 -35.97
N SER A 182 50.10 9.69 -36.96
CA SER A 182 50.89 10.92 -36.80
C SER A 182 50.07 12.19 -36.52
N ALA A 183 48.75 12.19 -36.79
CA ALA A 183 47.86 13.29 -36.46
C ALA A 183 47.48 13.33 -34.97
N VAL A 184 47.70 12.23 -34.23
CA VAL A 184 47.35 12.13 -32.81
C VAL A 184 48.24 13.05 -31.98
N THR A 185 47.60 13.95 -31.24
CA THR A 185 48.26 14.85 -30.28
C THR A 185 47.86 14.55 -28.83
N SER A 186 46.78 13.79 -28.62
CA SER A 186 46.30 13.36 -27.29
C SER A 186 46.08 11.84 -27.25
N ILE A 187 46.48 11.16 -26.18
CA ILE A 187 46.17 9.74 -25.93
C ILE A 187 45.34 9.62 -24.65
N ALA A 188 44.14 9.08 -24.79
CA ALA A 188 43.21 8.85 -23.69
C ALA A 188 43.62 7.64 -22.81
N LEU A 189 43.15 7.62 -21.56
CA LEU A 189 43.23 6.44 -20.69
C LEU A 189 42.70 5.20 -21.42
N SER A 190 43.23 4.01 -21.07
CA SER A 190 42.79 2.73 -21.64
C SER A 190 42.99 2.56 -23.16
N ALA A 191 43.68 3.47 -23.86
CA ALA A 191 43.87 3.40 -25.31
C ALA A 191 44.44 2.05 -25.78
N PHE A 192 45.40 1.49 -25.06
CA PHE A 192 45.95 0.15 -25.28
C PHE A 192 45.62 -0.77 -24.11
N SER A 193 44.38 -1.26 -24.05
CA SER A 193 43.95 -2.19 -23.01
C SER A 193 43.97 -3.62 -23.52
N SER A 194 44.70 -4.50 -22.84
CA SER A 194 44.75 -5.94 -23.13
C SER A 194 44.99 -6.23 -24.63
N ASN A 195 46.18 -5.93 -25.16
CA ASN A 195 46.54 -6.19 -26.56
C ASN A 195 47.52 -7.37 -26.64
N PRO A 196 47.05 -8.65 -26.74
CA PRO A 196 47.93 -9.80 -26.88
C PRO A 196 48.84 -9.69 -28.11
N GLY A 197 50.09 -10.11 -27.96
CA GLY A 197 51.11 -10.06 -29.00
C GLY A 197 51.73 -8.68 -29.24
N LEU A 198 51.16 -7.60 -28.67
CA LEU A 198 51.72 -6.26 -28.77
C LEU A 198 52.88 -6.10 -27.79
N LYS A 199 54.10 -6.02 -28.32
CA LYS A 199 55.34 -5.88 -27.55
C LYS A 199 55.90 -4.46 -27.58
N LYS A 200 55.63 -3.71 -28.66
CA LYS A 200 56.16 -2.36 -28.87
C LYS A 200 55.10 -1.38 -29.38
N VAL A 201 55.09 -0.17 -28.83
CA VAL A 201 54.24 0.94 -29.32
C VAL A 201 55.12 2.11 -29.74
N ILE A 202 55.01 2.55 -31.00
CA ILE A 202 55.67 3.74 -31.55
C ILE A 202 54.70 4.91 -31.44
N LEU A 203 55.07 5.90 -30.61
CA LEU A 203 54.32 7.11 -30.33
C LEU A 203 54.75 8.25 -31.27
N PRO A 204 53.85 9.17 -31.66
CA PRO A 204 54.18 10.24 -32.59
C PRO A 204 54.92 11.38 -31.86
N PRO A 205 55.85 12.10 -32.53
CA PRO A 205 56.70 13.10 -31.88
C PRO A 205 55.95 14.41 -31.53
N ASN A 206 54.75 14.63 -32.06
CA ASN A 206 53.85 15.77 -31.81
C ASN A 206 52.84 15.51 -30.68
N LEU A 207 53.06 14.52 -29.81
CA LEU A 207 52.21 14.32 -28.64
C LEU A 207 52.24 15.54 -27.71
N GLU A 208 51.06 16.10 -27.47
CA GLU A 208 50.81 17.24 -26.60
C GLU A 208 50.31 16.77 -25.23
N LYS A 209 49.48 15.72 -25.20
CA LYS A 209 48.83 15.18 -23.99
C LYS A 209 48.87 13.65 -23.97
N VAL A 210 49.23 13.09 -22.82
CA VAL A 210 49.07 11.67 -22.50
C VAL A 210 48.36 11.63 -21.16
N GLU A 211 47.23 10.94 -21.07
CA GLU A 211 46.50 10.85 -19.81
C GLU A 211 47.21 9.93 -18.81
N GLU A 212 47.23 10.36 -17.54
CA GLU A 212 47.88 9.66 -16.44
C GLU A 212 46.77 9.19 -15.48
N GLY A 213 46.69 7.91 -15.12
CA GLY A 213 45.62 7.41 -14.23
C GLY A 213 45.23 5.96 -14.45
N TRP A 214 44.08 5.59 -13.90
CA TRP A 214 43.50 4.24 -14.05
C TRP A 214 42.38 4.21 -15.10
N PRO A 215 42.38 3.20 -15.97
CA PRO A 215 43.55 2.40 -16.38
C PRO A 215 44.60 3.29 -17.07
N SER A 216 45.88 2.88 -17.06
CA SER A 216 46.90 3.63 -17.79
C SER A 216 46.62 3.63 -19.30
N ILE A 217 47.33 4.46 -20.07
CA ILE A 217 47.19 4.44 -21.53
C ILE A 217 47.55 3.10 -22.17
N ALA A 218 48.32 2.24 -21.47
CA ALA A 218 48.72 0.94 -21.97
C ALA A 218 48.75 -0.12 -20.86
N ALA A 219 47.57 -0.61 -20.48
CA ALA A 219 47.40 -1.73 -19.56
C ALA A 219 47.49 -3.07 -20.31
N THR A 220 48.67 -3.38 -20.87
CA THR A 220 48.92 -4.61 -21.64
C THR A 220 50.08 -5.39 -21.03
N SER A 221 49.83 -6.64 -20.65
CA SER A 221 50.75 -7.49 -19.88
C SER A 221 51.97 -7.96 -20.66
N GLN A 222 51.99 -7.79 -21.99
CA GLN A 222 53.08 -8.23 -22.89
C GLN A 222 53.89 -7.08 -23.48
N LEU A 223 53.55 -5.82 -23.17
CA LEU A 223 54.27 -4.68 -23.67
C LEU A 223 55.65 -4.57 -23.00
N GLU A 224 56.70 -4.61 -23.81
CA GLU A 224 58.10 -4.62 -23.40
C GLU A 224 58.73 -3.22 -23.52
N GLU A 225 58.31 -2.43 -24.51
CA GLU A 225 58.87 -1.08 -24.74
C GLU A 225 57.93 -0.13 -25.50
N PHE A 226 58.05 1.16 -25.21
CA PHE A 226 57.64 2.24 -26.10
C PHE A 226 58.78 2.61 -27.05
N ALA A 227 58.48 3.36 -28.10
CA ALA A 227 59.46 4.06 -28.92
C ALA A 227 58.87 5.39 -29.43
N MET A 228 59.73 6.34 -29.73
CA MET A 228 59.35 7.64 -30.28
C MET A 228 60.54 8.18 -31.08
N THR A 229 60.26 8.76 -32.25
CA THR A 229 61.30 9.45 -33.01
C THR A 229 61.81 10.65 -32.19
N PRO A 230 63.13 10.75 -31.91
CA PRO A 230 63.67 11.88 -31.18
C PRO A 230 63.34 13.20 -31.87
N SER A 231 62.82 14.15 -31.11
CA SER A 231 62.53 15.50 -31.57
C SER A 231 62.86 16.48 -30.45
N SER A 232 63.45 17.63 -30.79
CA SER A 232 63.75 18.69 -29.84
C SER A 232 62.48 19.39 -29.33
N THR A 233 61.41 19.41 -30.13
CA THR A 233 60.13 20.05 -29.78
C THR A 233 59.15 19.10 -29.08
N ALA A 234 59.39 17.78 -29.13
CA ALA A 234 58.50 16.80 -28.49
C ALA A 234 58.44 17.00 -26.97
N LYS A 235 57.22 17.02 -26.41
CA LYS A 235 56.98 17.11 -24.96
C LYS A 235 57.22 15.80 -24.22
N TYR A 236 57.14 14.67 -24.93
CA TYR A 236 57.40 13.33 -24.41
C TYR A 236 58.66 12.76 -25.05
N GLU A 237 59.23 11.76 -24.39
CA GLU A 237 60.39 11.03 -24.87
C GLU A 237 60.34 9.59 -24.36
N VAL A 238 61.10 8.71 -25.02
CA VAL A 238 61.25 7.33 -24.57
C VAL A 238 62.72 7.08 -24.26
N LYS A 239 63.00 6.63 -23.04
CA LYS A 239 64.35 6.23 -22.60
C LYS A 239 64.32 4.76 -22.19
N ASP A 240 65.17 3.93 -22.79
CA ASP A 240 65.22 2.48 -22.55
C ASP A 240 63.81 1.81 -22.60
N GLY A 241 63.01 2.18 -23.60
CA GLY A 241 61.66 1.63 -23.78
C GLY A 241 60.61 2.11 -22.76
N VAL A 242 60.94 3.01 -21.83
CA VAL A 242 60.01 3.58 -20.85
C VAL A 242 59.57 4.98 -21.32
N LEU A 243 58.29 5.30 -21.17
CA LEU A 243 57.73 6.59 -21.57
C LEU A 243 57.93 7.65 -20.49
N PHE A 244 58.48 8.80 -20.87
CA PHE A 244 58.70 9.96 -20.02
C PHE A 244 58.10 11.22 -20.64
N LYS A 245 57.82 12.21 -19.80
CA LYS A 245 57.60 13.61 -20.19
C LYS A 245 58.88 14.39 -19.91
N LYS A 246 59.28 15.30 -20.81
CA LYS A 246 60.52 16.07 -20.65
C LYS A 246 60.41 17.15 -19.59
N GLU A 247 59.31 17.91 -19.59
CA GLU A 247 59.13 19.04 -18.67
C GLU A 247 57.71 19.08 -18.06
N PRO A 248 57.58 18.97 -16.72
CA PRO A 248 58.63 18.51 -15.81
C PRO A 248 59.05 17.07 -16.13
N SER A 249 60.33 16.74 -15.89
CA SER A 249 60.90 15.41 -16.12
C SER A 249 60.16 14.35 -15.29
N LYS A 250 59.34 13.53 -15.95
CA LYS A 250 58.38 12.63 -15.31
C LYS A 250 58.38 11.24 -15.95
N LEU A 251 58.43 10.18 -15.15
CA LEU A 251 58.11 8.81 -15.58
C LEU A 251 56.60 8.71 -15.78
N VAL A 252 56.17 8.54 -17.03
CA VAL A 252 54.75 8.48 -17.40
C VAL A 252 54.24 7.05 -17.36
N LEU A 253 54.94 6.11 -17.98
CA LEU A 253 54.53 4.71 -17.99
C LEU A 253 55.70 3.74 -18.26
N TYR A 254 55.87 2.80 -17.33
CA TYR A 254 56.77 1.66 -17.42
C TYR A 254 56.02 0.46 -18.05
N PRO A 255 56.55 -0.17 -19.11
CA PRO A 255 55.90 -1.31 -19.76
C PRO A 255 55.77 -2.52 -18.82
N HIS A 256 54.59 -3.15 -18.76
CA HIS A 256 54.30 -4.22 -17.79
C HIS A 256 55.24 -5.44 -17.93
N ALA A 257 55.61 -5.80 -19.17
CA ALA A 257 56.44 -6.97 -19.45
C ALA A 257 57.94 -6.69 -19.44
N LYS A 258 58.36 -5.42 -19.30
CA LYS A 258 59.78 -5.09 -19.25
C LYS A 258 60.42 -5.77 -18.04
N ASN A 259 61.37 -6.67 -18.33
CA ASN A 259 61.88 -7.63 -17.38
C ASN A 259 63.03 -7.05 -16.55
N MET A 260 62.73 -6.59 -15.33
CA MET A 260 63.74 -6.07 -14.41
C MET A 260 63.36 -6.39 -12.96
N ALA A 261 64.20 -7.16 -12.25
CA ALA A 261 63.92 -7.54 -10.86
C ALA A 261 64.17 -6.40 -9.85
N ASN A 262 65.20 -5.58 -10.10
CA ASN A 262 65.55 -4.44 -9.25
C ASN A 262 65.56 -3.20 -10.13
N TYR A 263 64.63 -2.26 -9.90
CA TYR A 263 64.52 -1.06 -10.72
C TYR A 263 64.97 0.18 -9.95
N THR A 264 65.84 0.98 -10.57
CA THR A 264 66.22 2.30 -10.08
C THR A 264 65.73 3.33 -11.09
N VAL A 265 64.93 4.30 -10.64
CA VAL A 265 64.45 5.38 -11.51
C VAL A 265 65.67 6.15 -12.07
N PRO A 266 65.75 6.41 -13.40
CA PRO A 266 66.91 7.08 -13.99
C PRO A 266 67.22 8.45 -13.37
N ALA A 267 68.50 8.81 -13.28
CA ALA A 267 68.94 10.12 -12.78
C ALA A 267 68.32 11.27 -13.59
N GLY A 268 67.99 12.39 -12.93
CA GLY A 268 67.29 13.53 -13.54
C GLY A 268 65.77 13.38 -13.70
N VAL A 269 65.18 12.21 -13.45
CA VAL A 269 63.71 12.06 -13.40
C VAL A 269 63.20 12.53 -12.04
N LYS A 270 62.33 13.54 -12.04
CA LYS A 270 61.87 14.20 -10.81
C LYS A 270 60.46 13.80 -10.40
N GLU A 271 59.61 13.37 -11.34
CA GLU A 271 58.23 13.00 -11.06
C GLU A 271 57.89 11.55 -11.50
N MET A 272 56.92 10.92 -10.82
CA MET A 272 56.28 9.68 -11.27
C MET A 272 54.77 9.88 -11.40
N ALA A 273 54.22 9.54 -12.57
CA ALA A 273 52.80 9.61 -12.88
C ALA A 273 51.97 8.58 -12.10
N SER A 274 50.66 8.84 -11.99
CA SER A 274 49.69 7.85 -11.51
C SER A 274 49.70 6.64 -12.45
N TYR A 275 49.76 5.42 -11.91
CA TYR A 275 49.92 4.17 -12.64
C TYR A 275 51.20 4.10 -13.50
N GLY A 276 52.23 4.88 -13.15
CA GLY A 276 53.50 4.89 -13.87
C GLY A 276 54.22 3.55 -13.85
N ILE A 277 54.10 2.75 -12.78
CA ILE A 277 54.57 1.37 -12.73
C ILE A 277 53.43 0.50 -12.20
N ALA A 278 52.76 -0.22 -13.10
CA ALA A 278 51.63 -1.06 -12.75
C ALA A 278 51.82 -2.50 -13.27
N GLY A 279 51.36 -3.49 -12.50
CA GLY A 279 51.18 -4.87 -12.98
C GLY A 279 52.44 -5.63 -13.39
N ASN A 280 53.65 -5.16 -13.04
CA ASN A 280 54.89 -5.86 -13.36
C ASN A 280 55.02 -7.16 -12.53
N GLY A 281 55.27 -8.29 -13.20
CA GLY A 281 55.34 -9.61 -12.57
C GLY A 281 56.72 -10.03 -12.02
N ASN A 282 57.76 -9.22 -12.23
CA ASN A 282 59.15 -9.60 -11.97
C ASN A 282 59.86 -8.70 -10.95
N MET A 283 59.44 -7.44 -10.79
CA MET A 283 60.05 -6.50 -9.85
C MET A 283 59.93 -6.97 -8.40
N THR A 284 61.07 -7.00 -7.71
CA THR A 284 61.24 -7.33 -6.29
C THR A 284 61.69 -6.14 -5.44
N SER A 285 62.37 -5.15 -6.03
CA SER A 285 62.70 -3.89 -5.34
C SER A 285 62.65 -2.68 -6.29
N ILE A 286 62.25 -1.53 -5.76
CA ILE A 286 62.24 -0.24 -6.47
C ILE A 286 62.99 0.81 -5.65
N ASN A 287 63.98 1.45 -6.27
CA ASN A 287 64.68 2.61 -5.75
C ASN A 287 64.26 3.87 -6.52
N LEU A 288 63.67 4.83 -5.82
CA LEU A 288 63.15 6.07 -6.40
C LEU A 288 64.25 7.09 -6.78
N ASN A 289 65.51 6.85 -6.37
CA ASN A 289 66.70 7.59 -6.80
C ASN A 289 66.69 9.13 -6.59
N GLU A 290 66.26 9.91 -7.59
CA GLU A 290 66.22 11.37 -7.55
C GLU A 290 64.80 11.94 -7.65
N VAL A 291 63.78 11.07 -7.59
CA VAL A 291 62.38 11.47 -7.69
C VAL A 291 62.01 12.32 -6.48
N THR A 292 61.53 13.54 -6.74
CA THR A 292 61.05 14.47 -5.72
C THR A 292 59.53 14.50 -5.64
N LYS A 293 58.82 13.86 -6.59
CA LYS A 293 57.36 13.81 -6.63
C LYS A 293 56.83 12.45 -7.12
N VAL A 294 55.90 11.85 -6.39
CA VAL A 294 55.28 10.56 -6.70
C VAL A 294 53.77 10.74 -6.56
N GLU A 295 53.04 10.61 -7.66
CA GLU A 295 51.58 10.78 -7.67
C GLU A 295 50.85 9.58 -7.02
N THR A 296 49.56 9.75 -6.70
CA THR A 296 48.70 8.69 -6.15
C THR A 296 48.69 7.48 -7.08
N SER A 297 48.71 6.27 -6.54
CA SER A 297 48.75 5.03 -7.33
C SER A 297 49.93 4.96 -8.32
N ALA A 298 51.08 5.59 -8.07
CA ALA A 298 52.22 5.54 -8.99
C ALA A 298 52.83 4.13 -9.13
N ILE A 299 52.81 3.32 -8.05
CA ILE A 299 53.29 1.93 -8.05
C ILE A 299 52.15 1.01 -7.60
N VAL A 300 51.67 0.14 -8.48
CA VAL A 300 50.43 -0.63 -8.27
C VAL A 300 50.56 -2.09 -8.70
N ASP A 301 50.00 -3.01 -7.91
CA ASP A 301 49.83 -4.43 -8.29
C ASP A 301 51.15 -5.14 -8.69
N ILE A 302 52.26 -4.80 -8.04
CA ILE A 302 53.55 -5.46 -8.26
C ILE A 302 53.66 -6.67 -7.34
N ALA A 303 53.29 -7.84 -7.87
CA ALA A 303 53.02 -9.05 -7.06
C ALA A 303 54.22 -9.55 -6.22
N LYS A 304 55.45 -9.31 -6.66
CA LYS A 304 56.68 -9.78 -6.01
C LYS A 304 57.47 -8.67 -5.30
N LEU A 305 56.95 -7.44 -5.26
CA LEU A 305 57.66 -6.30 -4.71
C LEU A 305 57.79 -6.44 -3.19
N LYS A 306 59.03 -6.48 -2.69
CA LYS A 306 59.35 -6.63 -1.27
C LYS A 306 59.75 -5.32 -0.60
N THR A 307 60.49 -4.46 -1.31
CA THR A 307 60.99 -3.19 -0.78
C THR A 307 60.82 -2.02 -1.75
N ILE A 308 60.53 -0.85 -1.19
CA ILE A 308 60.54 0.44 -1.89
C ILE A 308 61.45 1.38 -1.11
N LYS A 309 62.45 1.96 -1.78
CA LYS A 309 63.40 2.91 -1.19
C LYS A 309 63.11 4.34 -1.63
N LEU A 310 62.77 5.19 -0.66
CA LEU A 310 62.58 6.62 -0.84
C LEU A 310 63.94 7.34 -0.93
N PRO A 311 64.06 8.38 -1.77
CA PRO A 311 65.31 9.09 -1.97
C PRO A 311 65.54 10.16 -0.90
N LYS A 312 66.75 10.72 -0.87
CA LYS A 312 67.13 11.73 0.14
C LYS A 312 66.30 13.02 0.02
N ASP A 313 66.02 13.44 -1.22
CA ASP A 313 65.45 14.77 -1.50
C ASP A 313 63.93 14.78 -1.68
N ILE A 314 63.24 13.63 -1.59
CA ILE A 314 61.76 13.63 -1.60
C ILE A 314 61.26 14.31 -0.33
N LYS A 315 60.31 15.24 -0.51
CA LYS A 315 59.66 15.98 0.57
C LYS A 315 58.23 15.48 0.76
N LYS A 316 57.63 15.81 1.91
CA LYS A 316 56.25 15.46 2.26
C LYS A 316 55.23 15.82 1.18
N ASP A 317 55.40 16.96 0.51
CA ASP A 317 54.50 17.45 -0.55
C ASP A 317 54.74 16.76 -1.90
N GLY A 318 55.89 16.09 -2.01
CA GLY A 318 56.28 15.28 -3.16
C GLY A 318 55.67 13.89 -3.15
N LEU A 319 55.55 13.23 -2.00
CA LEU A 319 54.94 11.89 -1.90
C LEU A 319 53.44 11.99 -1.67
N ARG A 320 52.64 11.77 -2.71
CA ARG A 320 51.18 11.70 -2.55
C ARG A 320 50.79 10.50 -1.69
N GLN A 321 49.78 10.70 -0.86
CA GLN A 321 49.17 9.61 -0.10
C GLN A 321 48.53 8.60 -1.06
N GLY A 322 48.63 7.31 -0.75
CA GLY A 322 48.20 6.26 -1.67
C GLY A 322 49.10 6.06 -2.89
N ALA A 323 50.33 6.58 -2.90
CA ALA A 323 51.29 6.36 -4.00
C ALA A 323 51.60 4.87 -4.29
N PHE A 324 51.44 3.99 -3.30
CA PHE A 324 51.77 2.57 -3.40
C PHE A 324 50.55 1.70 -3.09
N GLU A 325 50.21 0.77 -3.97
CA GLU A 325 48.97 -0.01 -3.85
C GLU A 325 49.13 -1.47 -4.26
N ARG A 326 48.40 -2.35 -3.56
CA ARG A 326 48.22 -3.78 -3.90
C ARG A 326 49.52 -4.56 -4.14
N CYS A 327 50.64 -4.09 -3.58
CA CYS A 327 51.91 -4.79 -3.59
C CYS A 327 51.94 -5.77 -2.41
N ASN A 328 51.18 -6.87 -2.53
CA ASN A 328 50.85 -7.76 -1.41
C ASN A 328 52.05 -8.46 -0.76
N ALA A 329 53.19 -8.52 -1.45
CA ALA A 329 54.45 -9.09 -0.95
C ALA A 329 55.35 -8.04 -0.24
N LEU A 330 54.90 -6.80 -0.10
CA LEU A 330 55.73 -5.72 0.43
C LEU A 330 55.98 -5.91 1.93
N GLU A 331 57.25 -6.10 2.27
CA GLU A 331 57.73 -6.42 3.62
C GLU A 331 58.20 -5.16 4.36
N ALA A 332 58.78 -4.18 3.66
CA ALA A 332 59.30 -2.95 4.27
C ALA A 332 59.42 -1.77 3.30
N TYR A 333 59.29 -0.56 3.83
CA TYR A 333 59.76 0.67 3.22
C TYR A 333 61.14 1.02 3.75
N GLU A 334 61.98 1.58 2.88
CA GLU A 334 63.31 2.10 3.22
C GLU A 334 63.37 3.59 2.89
N VAL A 335 64.13 4.35 3.68
CA VAL A 335 64.38 5.77 3.42
C VAL A 335 65.88 5.98 3.32
N ALA A 336 66.32 6.68 2.27
CA ALA A 336 67.73 7.04 2.11
C ALA A 336 68.22 7.94 3.25
N GLU A 337 69.48 7.75 3.63
CA GLU A 337 70.12 8.53 4.69
C GLU A 337 70.08 10.04 4.38
N GLY A 338 69.74 10.83 5.42
CA GLY A 338 69.63 12.28 5.32
C GLY A 338 68.32 12.81 4.72
N ASN A 339 67.31 11.96 4.49
CA ASN A 339 65.96 12.46 4.25
C ASN A 339 65.44 13.18 5.51
N THR A 340 64.83 14.35 5.34
CA THR A 340 64.39 15.22 6.45
C THR A 340 62.89 15.12 6.74
N ASP A 341 62.13 14.43 5.90
CA ASP A 341 60.68 14.46 5.89
C ASP A 341 60.06 13.09 6.19
N PHE A 342 60.80 11.99 6.01
CA PHE A 342 60.32 10.63 6.18
C PHE A 342 61.27 9.77 7.00
N SER A 343 60.68 8.87 7.81
CA SER A 343 61.42 7.82 8.53
C SER A 343 60.72 6.48 8.36
N ALA A 344 61.49 5.39 8.25
CA ALA A 344 60.97 4.02 8.28
C ALA A 344 61.27 3.39 9.64
N VAL A 345 60.23 3.01 10.38
CA VAL A 345 60.34 2.36 11.70
C VAL A 345 59.76 0.95 11.59
N GLU A 346 60.61 -0.07 11.80
CA GLU A 346 60.24 -1.49 11.59
C GLU A 346 59.57 -1.77 10.23
N GLY A 347 60.04 -1.08 9.19
CA GLY A 347 59.53 -1.17 7.83
C GLY A 347 58.26 -0.33 7.56
N VAL A 348 57.62 0.27 8.56
CA VAL A 348 56.46 1.17 8.38
C VAL A 348 56.94 2.58 8.08
N LEU A 349 56.37 3.21 7.05
CA LEU A 349 56.76 4.54 6.60
C LEU A 349 55.96 5.63 7.32
N PHE A 350 56.67 6.53 7.97
CA PHE A 350 56.14 7.69 8.68
C PHE A 350 56.73 9.00 8.13
N SER A 351 56.14 10.13 8.50
CA SER A 351 56.86 11.39 8.50
C SER A 351 58.05 11.33 9.48
N GLU A 352 59.07 12.17 9.30
CA GLU A 352 60.27 12.19 10.15
C GLU A 352 59.92 12.39 11.64
N ASN A 353 58.98 13.32 11.90
CA ASN A 353 58.44 13.59 13.24
C ASN A 353 57.41 12.55 13.73
N LYS A 354 57.08 11.53 12.93
CA LYS A 354 56.10 10.47 13.21
C LYS A 354 54.67 10.94 13.48
N GLU A 355 54.31 12.11 12.97
CA GLU A 355 52.94 12.65 13.02
C GLU A 355 52.04 12.10 11.91
N ILE A 356 52.60 11.61 10.80
CA ILE A 356 51.85 11.01 9.70
C ILE A 356 52.32 9.56 9.51
N LEU A 357 51.39 8.60 9.54
CA LEU A 357 51.64 7.23 9.09
C LEU A 357 51.25 7.14 7.62
N TYR A 358 52.25 7.05 6.74
CA TYR A 358 52.05 7.06 5.29
C TYR A 358 51.67 5.67 4.77
N PHE A 359 52.47 4.64 5.10
CA PHE A 359 52.25 3.30 4.57
C PHE A 359 52.72 2.20 5.52
N TYR A 360 51.85 1.21 5.73
CA TYR A 360 52.09 -0.02 6.46
C TYR A 360 52.38 -1.17 5.45
N PRO A 361 53.48 -1.92 5.59
CA PRO A 361 53.79 -3.02 4.67
C PRO A 361 52.76 -4.14 4.72
N LEU A 362 52.20 -4.50 3.56
CA LEU A 362 51.06 -5.41 3.44
C LEU A 362 51.37 -6.84 3.91
N ALA A 363 52.63 -7.27 3.79
CA ALA A 363 53.09 -8.60 4.17
C ALA A 363 53.58 -8.70 5.63
N LYS A 364 53.54 -7.61 6.40
CA LYS A 364 54.01 -7.60 7.80
C LYS A 364 53.17 -8.59 8.64
N PRO A 365 53.78 -9.42 9.52
CA PRO A 365 53.11 -10.58 10.11
C PRO A 365 52.18 -10.26 11.29
N ASN A 366 52.13 -9.02 11.77
CA ASN A 366 51.37 -8.65 12.96
C ASN A 366 49.86 -8.91 12.77
N THR A 367 49.23 -9.47 13.80
CA THR A 367 47.77 -9.64 13.88
C THR A 367 47.08 -8.47 14.57
N SER A 368 47.79 -7.71 15.40
CA SER A 368 47.28 -6.48 16.02
C SER A 368 48.26 -5.34 15.84
N TYR A 369 47.76 -4.13 15.69
CA TYR A 369 48.59 -2.93 15.63
C TYR A 369 47.97 -1.79 16.44
N THR A 370 48.76 -1.23 17.37
CA THR A 370 48.42 0.00 18.08
C THR A 370 49.17 1.13 17.41
N ILE A 371 48.44 2.08 16.85
CA ILE A 371 49.05 3.22 16.18
C ILE A 371 49.76 4.07 17.24
N PRO A 372 51.02 4.48 17.02
CA PRO A 372 51.77 5.29 18.00
C PRO A 372 51.05 6.60 18.35
N SER A 373 51.13 7.02 19.61
CA SER A 373 50.49 8.26 20.10
C SER A 373 51.09 9.55 19.55
N THR A 374 52.17 9.47 18.77
CA THR A 374 52.71 10.60 18.00
C THR A 374 51.91 10.87 16.73
N VAL A 375 51.20 9.87 16.20
CA VAL A 375 50.49 9.96 14.93
C VAL A 375 49.25 10.83 15.09
N LYS A 376 49.16 11.84 14.23
CA LYS A 376 48.03 12.76 14.03
C LYS A 376 47.24 12.44 12.76
N GLU A 377 47.87 11.85 11.75
CA GLU A 377 47.21 11.52 10.48
C GLU A 377 47.55 10.12 10.00
N ILE A 378 46.51 9.37 9.59
CA ILE A 378 46.64 8.12 8.86
C ILE A 378 46.35 8.41 7.40
N ALA A 379 47.38 8.27 6.56
CA ALA A 379 47.32 8.63 5.16
C ALA A 379 46.39 7.73 4.33
N ALA A 380 46.01 8.20 3.14
CA ALA A 380 45.16 7.46 2.23
C ALA A 380 45.81 6.12 1.87
N LYS A 381 45.02 5.04 1.93
CA LYS A 381 45.47 3.65 1.66
C LYS A 381 46.63 3.15 2.54
N ALA A 382 46.91 3.79 3.68
CA ALA A 382 48.07 3.48 4.52
C ALA A 382 48.14 2.02 4.98
N PHE A 383 47.01 1.40 5.29
CA PHE A 383 46.89 0.00 5.70
C PHE A 383 46.14 -0.86 4.67
N GLN A 384 46.05 -0.42 3.41
CA GLN A 384 45.26 -1.14 2.40
C GLN A 384 45.76 -2.58 2.24
N GLY A 385 44.87 -3.55 2.40
CA GLY A 385 45.17 -4.96 2.16
C GLY A 385 46.15 -5.56 3.17
N ALA A 386 46.26 -4.98 4.37
CA ALA A 386 47.10 -5.51 5.45
C ALA A 386 46.61 -6.92 5.85
N ALA A 387 47.22 -7.94 5.23
CA ALA A 387 46.61 -9.26 5.07
C ALA A 387 46.51 -10.09 6.36
N LYS A 388 47.19 -9.66 7.43
CA LYS A 388 47.29 -10.37 8.70
C LYS A 388 46.59 -9.68 9.86
N LEU A 389 46.26 -8.38 9.76
CA LEU A 389 45.67 -7.61 10.86
C LEU A 389 44.22 -8.03 11.15
N THR A 390 43.96 -8.36 12.42
CA THR A 390 42.65 -8.70 13.00
C THR A 390 42.09 -7.61 13.91
N SER A 391 42.93 -6.75 14.48
CA SER A 391 42.49 -5.66 15.38
C SER A 391 43.39 -4.42 15.29
N LEU A 392 42.77 -3.23 15.39
CA LEU A 392 43.45 -1.94 15.37
C LEU A 392 43.05 -1.07 16.56
N VAL A 393 44.02 -0.36 17.16
CA VAL A 393 43.79 0.67 18.18
C VAL A 393 44.25 2.02 17.65
N ILE A 394 43.32 2.96 17.55
CA ILE A 394 43.52 4.32 17.05
C ILE A 394 43.57 5.26 18.27
N PRO A 395 44.72 5.88 18.59
CA PRO A 395 44.92 6.70 19.79
C PRO A 395 44.21 8.06 19.69
N THR A 396 44.07 8.74 20.82
CA THR A 396 43.44 10.08 20.93
C THR A 396 44.19 11.17 20.17
N SER A 397 45.44 10.92 19.77
CA SER A 397 46.26 11.85 18.99
C SER A 397 45.84 11.97 17.53
N VAL A 398 45.16 10.95 16.98
CA VAL A 398 44.75 10.93 15.57
C VAL A 398 43.63 11.94 15.33
N GLU A 399 43.88 12.84 14.40
CA GLU A 399 42.99 13.92 13.97
C GLU A 399 42.35 13.60 12.62
N LYS A 400 43.05 12.85 11.75
CA LYS A 400 42.60 12.55 10.39
C LYS A 400 42.83 11.09 10.00
N ILE A 401 41.81 10.50 9.38
CA ILE A 401 41.89 9.21 8.69
C ILE A 401 41.45 9.44 7.25
N GLN A 402 42.39 9.26 6.33
CA GLN A 402 42.22 9.61 4.93
C GLN A 402 41.54 8.47 4.14
N GLU A 403 41.18 8.74 2.88
CA GLU A 403 40.38 7.85 2.04
C GLU A 403 40.99 6.44 1.93
N GLN A 404 40.16 5.40 2.02
CA GLN A 404 40.59 4.00 1.85
C GLN A 404 41.71 3.53 2.80
N ALA A 405 41.98 4.24 3.90
CA ALA A 405 43.10 3.96 4.80
C ALA A 405 43.21 2.48 5.23
N PHE A 406 42.09 1.78 5.45
CA PHE A 406 42.02 0.38 5.88
C PHE A 406 41.29 -0.52 4.87
N ARG A 407 41.19 -0.10 3.61
CA ARG A 407 40.48 -0.86 2.57
C ARG A 407 41.04 -2.28 2.44
N GLN A 408 40.17 -3.26 2.18
CA GLN A 408 40.51 -4.66 1.90
C GLN A 408 41.27 -5.36 3.03
N ASN A 409 41.08 -4.91 4.28
CA ASN A 409 41.59 -5.62 5.45
C ASN A 409 40.67 -6.81 5.78
N TYR A 410 40.82 -7.88 5.00
CA TYR A 410 39.92 -9.04 5.01
C TYR A 410 39.76 -9.72 6.37
N LYS A 411 40.77 -9.63 7.24
CA LYS A 411 40.78 -10.24 8.58
C LYS A 411 40.45 -9.27 9.72
N LEU A 412 40.32 -7.97 9.45
CA LEU A 412 40.10 -6.94 10.48
C LEU A 412 38.70 -7.11 11.08
N ALA A 413 38.65 -7.53 12.34
CA ALA A 413 37.42 -7.85 13.06
C ALA A 413 37.03 -6.79 14.09
N SER A 414 37.99 -5.98 14.56
CA SER A 414 37.71 -4.91 15.54
C SER A 414 38.58 -3.67 15.33
N VAL A 415 37.99 -2.50 15.57
CA VAL A 415 38.67 -1.20 15.57
C VAL A 415 38.24 -0.45 16.82
N LYS A 416 39.23 -0.02 17.62
CA LYS A 416 39.00 0.78 18.81
C LYS A 416 39.47 2.21 18.58
N PHE A 417 38.54 3.16 18.60
CA PHE A 417 38.84 4.58 18.69
C PHE A 417 38.97 4.96 20.17
N CYS A 418 40.13 5.46 20.59
CA CYS A 418 40.31 5.94 21.96
C CYS A 418 39.62 7.31 22.15
N GLU A 419 39.00 7.51 23.31
CA GLU A 419 38.30 8.75 23.68
C GLU A 419 39.10 9.58 24.70
N PRO A 420 39.03 10.93 24.66
CA PRO A 420 38.29 11.75 23.70
C PRO A 420 38.99 11.76 22.33
N SER A 421 38.24 11.41 21.28
CA SER A 421 38.75 11.40 19.91
C SER A 421 38.77 12.81 19.31
N LYS A 422 39.71 13.06 18.40
CA LYS A 422 39.78 14.29 17.59
C LYS A 422 39.27 14.09 16.15
N ILE A 423 38.85 12.87 15.80
CA ILE A 423 38.44 12.49 14.45
C ILE A 423 37.03 13.02 14.18
N THR A 424 36.92 14.09 13.40
CA THR A 424 35.63 14.67 13.02
C THR A 424 35.00 13.97 11.81
N ASN A 425 35.80 13.30 11.00
CA ASN A 425 35.34 12.63 9.78
C ASN A 425 36.13 11.34 9.55
N LEU A 426 35.43 10.28 9.16
CA LEU A 426 36.03 9.10 8.56
C LEU A 426 35.89 9.25 7.04
N SER A 427 37.01 9.49 6.35
CA SER A 427 37.01 9.71 4.90
C SER A 427 36.33 8.55 4.15
N ALA A 428 35.83 8.84 2.95
CA ALA A 428 35.11 7.86 2.13
C ALA A 428 35.90 6.55 2.03
N TYR A 429 35.18 5.42 2.09
CA TYR A 429 35.73 4.09 1.90
C TYR A 429 36.84 3.67 2.89
N ALA A 430 37.01 4.36 4.03
CA ALA A 430 38.10 4.08 4.97
C ALA A 430 38.19 2.60 5.36
N PHE A 431 37.06 1.89 5.50
CA PHE A 431 36.99 0.45 5.80
C PHE A 431 36.38 -0.37 4.64
N TRP A 432 36.47 0.11 3.40
CA TRP A 432 35.88 -0.60 2.25
C TRP A 432 36.39 -2.05 2.14
N GLN A 433 35.48 -3.03 2.01
CA GLN A 433 35.80 -4.46 1.96
C GLN A 433 36.55 -4.97 3.20
N CYS A 434 36.06 -4.64 4.39
CA CYS A 434 36.47 -5.28 5.65
C CYS A 434 35.39 -6.27 6.14
N PRO A 435 35.23 -7.44 5.49
CA PRO A 435 34.11 -8.36 5.74
C PRO A 435 34.12 -9.01 7.13
N SER A 436 35.21 -8.91 7.91
CA SER A 436 35.27 -9.49 9.25
C SER A 436 34.76 -8.54 10.35
N LEU A 437 34.50 -7.26 10.03
CA LEU A 437 33.89 -6.30 10.98
C LEU A 437 32.43 -6.67 11.24
N THR A 438 32.08 -6.82 12.53
CA THR A 438 30.72 -7.18 12.98
C THR A 438 30.06 -6.08 13.82
N GLU A 439 30.85 -5.34 14.59
CA GLU A 439 30.39 -4.21 15.40
C GLU A 439 31.42 -3.07 15.33
N VAL A 440 30.91 -1.84 15.23
CA VAL A 440 31.74 -0.62 15.31
C VAL A 440 31.09 0.41 16.21
N THR A 441 31.86 0.93 17.16
CA THR A 441 31.51 2.15 17.91
C THR A 441 32.27 3.32 17.32
N LEU A 442 31.53 4.32 16.84
CA LEU A 442 32.11 5.51 16.21
C LEU A 442 32.74 6.44 17.26
N PRO A 443 33.74 7.26 16.90
CA PRO A 443 34.28 8.25 17.82
C PRO A 443 33.27 9.37 18.12
N SER A 444 33.25 9.86 19.36
CA SER A 444 32.32 10.90 19.82
C SER A 444 32.45 12.24 19.07
N SER A 445 33.61 12.51 18.50
CA SER A 445 33.89 13.71 17.71
C SER A 445 33.32 13.69 16.29
N ILE A 446 32.77 12.56 15.81
CA ILE A 446 32.32 12.40 14.42
C ILE A 446 31.21 13.41 14.07
N THR A 447 31.32 14.08 12.92
CA THR A 447 30.35 15.05 12.40
C THR A 447 29.60 14.53 11.18
N GLU A 448 30.16 13.58 10.44
CA GLU A 448 29.52 12.96 9.29
C GLU A 448 29.92 11.49 9.13
N ILE A 449 29.02 10.68 8.55
CA ILE A 449 29.29 9.29 8.17
C ILE A 449 29.13 9.16 6.65
N GLY A 450 30.24 8.97 5.95
CA GLY A 450 30.29 8.67 4.51
C GLY A 450 30.07 7.20 4.18
N LYS A 451 30.47 6.78 2.97
CA LYS A 451 30.59 5.38 2.51
C LYS A 451 31.75 4.65 3.19
N VAL A 452 31.83 4.73 4.52
CA VAL A 452 32.96 4.27 5.33
C VAL A 452 33.05 2.74 5.33
N PHE A 453 31.90 2.07 5.46
CA PHE A 453 31.78 0.62 5.63
C PHE A 453 31.27 -0.12 4.38
N LEU A 454 31.57 0.44 3.20
CA LEU A 454 31.18 -0.18 1.93
C LEU A 454 31.66 -1.63 1.88
N GLN A 455 30.78 -2.58 1.54
CA GLN A 455 31.05 -4.01 1.48
C GLN A 455 31.66 -4.61 2.78
N CYS A 456 31.34 -4.03 3.94
CA CYS A 456 31.50 -4.71 5.23
C CYS A 456 30.29 -5.61 5.48
N GLU A 457 30.22 -6.73 4.75
CA GLU A 457 29.01 -7.55 4.60
C GLU A 457 28.51 -8.22 5.89
N ASN A 458 29.36 -8.33 6.92
CA ASN A 458 29.01 -8.92 8.22
C ASN A 458 28.80 -7.88 9.34
N LEU A 459 28.77 -6.58 9.02
CA LEU A 459 28.49 -5.54 10.00
C LEU A 459 27.04 -5.64 10.48
N GLU A 460 26.85 -5.95 11.76
CA GLU A 460 25.52 -6.13 12.39
C GLU A 460 25.11 -4.94 13.26
N THR A 461 26.07 -4.24 13.88
CA THR A 461 25.80 -3.15 14.82
C THR A 461 26.71 -1.95 14.59
N VAL A 462 26.11 -0.76 14.57
CA VAL A 462 26.82 0.53 14.60
C VAL A 462 26.32 1.33 15.80
N ASN A 463 27.25 1.74 16.66
CA ASN A 463 26.94 2.56 17.83
C ASN A 463 27.45 4.00 17.62
N VAL A 464 26.53 4.96 17.72
CA VAL A 464 26.81 6.39 17.83
C VAL A 464 26.85 6.73 19.33
N PRO A 465 28.01 7.12 19.89
CA PRO A 465 28.14 7.38 21.31
C PRO A 465 27.31 8.60 21.76
N ALA A 466 27.03 8.69 23.07
CA ALA A 466 26.31 9.81 23.65
C ALA A 466 27.01 11.15 23.34
N ASN A 467 26.23 12.18 23.01
CA ASN A 467 26.73 13.52 22.67
C ASN A 467 27.65 13.57 21.44
N ALA A 468 27.52 12.58 20.54
CA ALA A 468 28.22 12.62 19.26
C ALA A 468 27.87 13.89 18.48
N LYS A 469 28.85 14.48 17.80
CA LYS A 469 28.69 15.70 16.98
C LYS A 469 28.10 15.43 15.59
N LEU A 470 27.52 14.25 15.38
CA LEU A 470 27.07 13.76 14.09
C LEU A 470 25.93 14.62 13.56
N LYS A 471 26.12 15.20 12.37
CA LYS A 471 25.15 16.03 11.65
C LYS A 471 24.58 15.33 10.42
N THR A 472 25.36 14.51 9.73
CA THR A 472 24.93 13.94 8.45
C THR A 472 25.32 12.47 8.31
N ILE A 473 24.37 11.64 7.86
CA ILE A 473 24.65 10.32 7.30
C ILE A 473 24.52 10.46 5.78
N LYS A 474 25.64 10.31 5.07
CA LYS A 474 25.75 10.63 3.65
C LYS A 474 25.19 9.53 2.74
N GLU A 475 25.08 9.87 1.46
CA GLU A 475 24.57 8.96 0.43
C GLU A 475 25.30 7.60 0.42
N ASP A 476 24.51 6.53 0.32
CA ASP A 476 24.89 5.11 0.36
C ASP A 476 25.74 4.65 1.56
N ALA A 477 25.78 5.40 2.68
CA ALA A 477 26.67 5.12 3.83
C ALA A 477 26.63 3.65 4.31
N PHE A 478 25.44 3.05 4.33
CA PHE A 478 25.15 1.69 4.79
C PHE A 478 24.43 0.82 3.74
N ALA A 479 24.36 1.24 2.47
CA ALA A 479 23.56 0.57 1.45
C ALA A 479 24.00 -0.87 1.11
N THR A 480 25.20 -1.27 1.54
CA THR A 480 25.76 -2.62 1.32
C THR A 480 25.74 -3.48 2.59
N ASN A 481 25.37 -2.92 3.74
CA ASN A 481 25.41 -3.59 5.04
C ASN A 481 24.09 -4.32 5.32
N LYS A 482 23.77 -5.32 4.50
CA LYS A 482 22.49 -6.06 4.57
C LYS A 482 22.20 -6.75 5.90
N LYS A 483 23.25 -7.05 6.68
CA LYS A 483 23.18 -7.65 8.02
C LYS A 483 23.10 -6.63 9.15
N LEU A 484 23.13 -5.33 8.86
CA LEU A 484 22.99 -4.28 9.88
C LEU A 484 21.60 -4.40 10.51
N LYS A 485 21.56 -4.80 11.79
CA LYS A 485 20.33 -4.94 12.58
C LYS A 485 20.06 -3.69 13.40
N ASN A 486 21.13 -3.11 13.95
CA ASN A 486 21.05 -2.06 14.95
C ASN A 486 21.90 -0.85 14.55
N PHE A 487 21.25 0.32 14.44
CA PHE A 487 21.91 1.62 14.38
C PHE A 487 21.54 2.41 15.65
N ASN A 488 22.43 2.40 16.64
CA ASN A 488 22.12 2.81 18.00
C ASN A 488 22.64 4.21 18.30
N PHE A 489 21.77 5.10 18.76
CA PHE A 489 22.18 6.34 19.42
C PHE A 489 22.22 6.10 20.94
N GLN A 490 23.42 6.16 21.55
CA GLN A 490 23.61 5.93 22.99
C GLN A 490 23.28 7.17 23.86
N GLY A 491 22.56 8.15 23.31
CA GLY A 491 22.19 9.40 23.95
C GLY A 491 21.72 10.44 22.92
N ASN A 492 21.75 11.72 23.30
CA ASN A 492 21.41 12.81 22.38
C ASN A 492 22.41 12.89 21.23
N CYS A 493 21.90 13.14 20.02
CA CYS A 493 22.65 13.31 18.79
C CYS A 493 22.05 14.45 17.98
N ASN A 494 22.89 15.34 17.44
CA ASN A 494 22.47 16.49 16.63
C ASN A 494 22.39 16.13 15.13
N LEU A 495 21.84 14.96 14.80
CA LEU A 495 21.72 14.52 13.41
C LEU A 495 20.72 15.41 12.67
N GLU A 496 21.15 16.08 11.60
CA GLU A 496 20.39 17.04 10.80
C GLU A 496 19.83 16.40 9.52
N ALA A 497 20.59 15.53 8.85
CA ALA A 497 20.21 14.96 7.56
C ALA A 497 20.62 13.48 7.39
N ILE A 498 19.74 12.72 6.74
CA ILE A 498 19.99 11.37 6.24
C ILE A 498 19.82 11.43 4.73
N GLU A 499 20.94 11.39 4.01
CA GLU A 499 21.00 11.60 2.56
C GLU A 499 20.51 10.39 1.77
N ALA A 500 20.44 10.57 0.45
CA ALA A 500 19.87 9.57 -0.45
C ALA A 500 20.48 8.17 -0.28
N ASN A 501 19.65 7.13 -0.28
CA ASN A 501 20.09 5.73 -0.18
C ASN A 501 20.93 5.37 1.06
N ALA A 502 21.03 6.22 2.10
CA ALA A 502 21.93 6.03 3.23
C ALA A 502 21.85 4.62 3.89
N PHE A 503 20.65 4.06 4.02
CA PHE A 503 20.35 2.72 4.54
C PHE A 503 19.65 1.82 3.51
N ALA A 504 19.75 2.14 2.21
CA ALA A 504 19.07 1.37 1.16
C ALA A 504 19.45 -0.13 1.22
N ASN A 505 18.46 -1.02 1.28
CA ASN A 505 18.63 -2.47 1.40
C ASN A 505 19.41 -2.93 2.65
N ALA A 506 19.37 -2.17 3.74
CA ALA A 506 19.70 -2.69 5.07
C ALA A 506 18.57 -3.64 5.54
N GLU A 507 18.43 -4.78 4.85
CA GLU A 507 17.29 -5.71 4.96
C GLU A 507 17.06 -6.21 6.40
N SER A 508 18.13 -6.30 7.20
CA SER A 508 18.06 -6.74 8.60
C SER A 508 17.75 -5.64 9.62
N LEU A 509 17.68 -4.37 9.22
CA LEU A 509 17.46 -3.25 10.14
C LEU A 509 16.07 -3.37 10.77
N GLU A 510 16.00 -3.48 12.09
CA GLU A 510 14.74 -3.79 12.80
C GLU A 510 13.96 -2.53 13.18
N SER A 511 14.68 -1.46 13.51
CA SER A 511 14.10 -0.16 13.90
C SER A 511 15.07 0.98 13.63
N PHE A 512 14.53 2.20 13.53
CA PHE A 512 15.33 3.42 13.51
C PHE A 512 14.67 4.49 14.38
N ASN A 513 15.45 5.09 15.28
CA ASN A 513 15.00 6.15 16.18
C ASN A 513 15.58 7.48 15.68
N PHE A 514 14.72 8.31 15.09
CA PHE A 514 15.11 9.61 14.53
C PHE A 514 15.28 10.65 15.64
N PRO A 515 16.49 11.22 15.83
CA PRO A 515 16.69 12.33 16.77
C PRO A 515 15.85 13.55 16.39
N LYS A 516 15.50 14.37 17.40
CA LYS A 516 14.71 15.60 17.21
C LYS A 516 15.23 16.51 16.09
N THR A 517 16.54 16.62 15.95
CA THR A 517 17.21 17.54 15.04
C THR A 517 17.15 17.14 13.57
N VAL A 518 16.64 15.94 13.23
CA VAL A 518 16.57 15.50 11.84
C VAL A 518 15.59 16.40 11.09
N THR A 519 16.09 17.11 10.08
CA THR A 519 15.31 18.03 9.23
C THR A 519 14.98 17.41 7.87
N LYS A 520 15.78 16.44 7.41
CA LYS A 520 15.68 15.85 6.07
C LYS A 520 15.91 14.34 6.10
N ILE A 521 14.99 13.60 5.49
CA ILE A 521 15.17 12.21 5.07
C ILE A 521 15.03 12.20 3.55
N GLU A 522 16.15 12.02 2.86
CA GLU A 522 16.20 12.16 1.42
C GLU A 522 15.75 10.88 0.69
N ARG A 523 15.81 10.95 -0.64
CA ARG A 523 15.33 9.92 -1.55
C ARG A 523 15.88 8.54 -1.20
N ASN A 524 15.01 7.54 -1.10
CA ASN A 524 15.37 6.14 -0.86
C ASN A 524 16.21 5.88 0.40
N ALA A 525 16.27 6.80 1.36
CA ALA A 525 17.14 6.70 2.54
C ALA A 525 17.03 5.34 3.26
N PHE A 526 15.83 4.76 3.38
CA PHE A 526 15.57 3.46 4.02
C PHE A 526 14.92 2.45 3.07
N THR A 527 14.98 2.67 1.75
CA THR A 527 14.32 1.77 0.79
C THR A 527 14.76 0.32 0.99
N GLY A 528 13.85 -0.64 1.00
CA GLY A 528 14.18 -2.06 1.16
C GLY A 528 14.61 -2.49 2.57
N CYS A 529 14.44 -1.66 3.60
CA CYS A 529 14.57 -2.07 5.01
C CYS A 529 13.38 -2.95 5.44
N THR A 530 13.26 -4.13 4.85
CA THR A 530 12.07 -5.00 4.94
C THR A 530 11.73 -5.48 6.35
N ASN A 531 12.72 -5.61 7.25
CA ASN A 531 12.50 -5.95 8.66
C ASN A 531 12.23 -4.74 9.57
N MET A 532 12.30 -3.51 9.04
CA MET A 532 12.13 -2.31 9.85
C MET A 532 10.66 -2.13 10.24
N ALA A 533 10.30 -2.67 11.41
CA ALA A 533 8.93 -2.72 11.89
C ALA A 533 8.46 -1.38 12.46
N THR A 534 9.40 -0.56 12.94
CA THR A 534 9.14 0.72 13.60
C THR A 534 10.15 1.78 13.19
N ALA A 535 9.63 2.95 12.79
CA ALA A 535 10.37 4.20 12.67
C ALA A 535 9.79 5.16 13.71
N THR A 536 10.59 5.59 14.70
CA THR A 536 10.12 6.48 15.76
C THR A 536 10.74 7.85 15.60
N PHE A 537 9.92 8.89 15.76
CA PHE A 537 10.36 10.28 15.72
C PHE A 537 10.15 10.90 17.08
N ASP A 538 11.03 11.82 17.46
CA ASP A 538 10.75 12.73 18.57
C ASP A 538 9.45 13.50 18.31
N LYS A 539 8.65 13.74 19.36
CA LYS A 539 7.36 14.45 19.28
C LYS A 539 7.48 15.88 18.73
N ASP A 540 8.67 16.47 18.87
CA ASP A 540 9.01 17.82 18.42
C ASP A 540 10.06 17.79 17.28
N ALA A 541 10.13 16.69 16.50
CA ALA A 541 11.08 16.53 15.40
C ALA A 541 10.98 17.65 14.35
N ASP A 542 12.14 18.11 13.87
CA ASP A 542 12.31 19.24 12.95
C ASP A 542 12.15 18.89 11.45
N ILE A 543 11.76 17.65 11.14
CA ILE A 543 11.64 17.14 9.78
C ILE A 543 10.50 17.80 9.01
N GLU A 544 10.82 18.36 7.84
CA GLU A 544 9.85 19.03 6.97
C GLU A 544 9.42 18.18 5.75
N ILE A 545 10.29 17.27 5.30
CA ILE A 545 10.10 16.50 4.07
C ILE A 545 10.42 15.03 4.33
N ILE A 546 9.51 14.15 3.94
CA ILE A 546 9.78 12.73 3.75
C ILE A 546 10.00 12.52 2.25
N GLY A 547 11.26 12.28 1.87
CA GLY A 547 11.70 12.27 0.47
C GLY A 547 11.19 11.12 -0.37
N GLU A 548 11.36 11.23 -1.69
CA GLU A 548 10.92 10.22 -2.67
C GLU A 548 11.43 8.82 -2.32
N GLY A 549 10.53 7.84 -2.12
CA GLY A 549 10.91 6.48 -1.77
C GLY A 549 11.60 6.30 -0.41
N ALA A 550 11.62 7.31 0.46
CA ALA A 550 12.38 7.31 1.71
C ALA A 550 12.18 6.06 2.58
N PHE A 551 10.95 5.57 2.70
CA PHE A 551 10.57 4.35 3.43
C PHE A 551 9.97 3.28 2.52
N ALA A 552 10.27 3.30 1.22
CA ALA A 552 9.76 2.29 0.30
C ALA A 552 10.22 0.87 0.72
N ASP A 553 9.35 -0.12 0.52
CA ASP A 553 9.59 -1.54 0.83
C ASP A 553 9.98 -1.82 2.30
N CYS A 554 9.63 -0.91 3.22
CA CYS A 554 9.88 -1.10 4.65
C CYS A 554 8.80 -1.98 5.33
N GLY A 555 9.18 -2.62 6.43
CA GLY A 555 8.31 -3.46 7.27
C GLY A 555 7.35 -2.69 8.20
N LEU A 556 7.10 -1.40 7.95
CA LEU A 556 6.38 -0.51 8.86
C LEU A 556 4.91 -0.91 9.01
N LYS A 557 4.45 -1.15 10.24
CA LYS A 557 3.03 -1.47 10.54
C LYS A 557 2.13 -0.24 10.61
N SER A 558 2.66 0.84 11.15
CA SER A 558 2.02 2.15 11.30
C SER A 558 3.11 3.21 11.40
N ILE A 559 2.81 4.43 10.95
CA ILE A 559 3.69 5.58 11.13
C ILE A 559 2.86 6.81 11.49
N SER A 560 3.28 7.52 12.54
CA SER A 560 2.76 8.85 12.88
C SER A 560 3.68 9.87 12.25
N ILE A 561 3.15 10.66 11.32
CA ILE A 561 3.93 11.69 10.64
C ILE A 561 4.25 12.81 11.65
N PRO A 562 5.53 13.22 11.80
CA PRO A 562 5.90 14.29 12.72
C PRO A 562 5.21 15.61 12.41
N LYS A 563 5.00 16.42 13.45
CA LYS A 563 4.24 17.68 13.36
C LYS A 563 4.76 18.62 12.28
N LYS A 564 6.07 18.71 12.05
CA LYS A 564 6.63 19.69 11.11
C LYS A 564 6.67 19.22 9.65
N VAL A 565 6.28 17.97 9.35
CA VAL A 565 6.30 17.46 7.97
C VAL A 565 5.26 18.19 7.12
N LYS A 566 5.76 18.96 6.14
CA LYS A 566 4.97 19.68 5.14
C LYS A 566 4.72 18.82 3.90
N THR A 567 5.71 18.01 3.51
CA THR A 567 5.70 17.26 2.26
C THR A 567 5.96 15.78 2.48
N ILE A 568 5.08 14.93 1.93
CA ILE A 568 5.29 13.50 1.71
C ILE A 568 5.43 13.31 0.21
N GLU A 569 6.64 13.01 -0.24
CA GLU A 569 6.95 12.89 -1.66
C GLU A 569 6.50 11.55 -2.25
N ARG A 570 6.65 11.47 -3.57
CA ARG A 570 6.33 10.32 -4.40
C ARG A 570 6.88 9.03 -3.80
N GLU A 571 6.04 8.01 -3.71
CA GLU A 571 6.43 6.68 -3.21
C GLU A 571 7.10 6.63 -1.83
N ALA A 572 7.01 7.68 -1.02
CA ALA A 572 7.64 7.74 0.30
C ALA A 572 7.43 6.48 1.14
N PHE A 573 6.28 5.81 1.00
CA PHE A 573 5.92 4.56 1.68
C PHE A 573 5.53 3.44 0.72
N ARG A 574 6.01 3.45 -0.54
CA ARG A 574 5.64 2.42 -1.53
C ARG A 574 5.86 1.01 -0.96
N SER A 575 4.94 0.09 -1.19
CA SER A 575 5.10 -1.34 -0.86
C SER A 575 5.40 -1.62 0.63
N CYS A 576 4.97 -0.73 1.54
CA CYS A 576 4.87 -1.05 2.96
C CYS A 576 3.70 -2.02 3.18
N LYS A 577 3.89 -3.30 2.84
CA LYS A 577 2.82 -4.33 2.72
C LYS A 577 2.07 -4.62 4.03
N VAL A 578 2.62 -4.22 5.17
CA VAL A 578 2.01 -4.39 6.50
C VAL A 578 1.45 -3.08 7.07
N LEU A 579 1.68 -1.95 6.41
CA LEU A 579 1.17 -0.64 6.80
C LEU A 579 -0.35 -0.63 6.66
N ASN A 580 -1.06 -0.41 7.78
CA ASN A 580 -2.52 -0.39 7.80
C ASN A 580 -3.11 1.01 8.04
N LYS A 581 -2.33 1.93 8.62
CA LYS A 581 -2.80 3.24 9.04
C LYS A 581 -1.70 4.29 8.96
N ILE A 582 -2.09 5.50 8.55
CA ILE A 582 -1.22 6.69 8.48
C ILE A 582 -1.99 7.88 9.04
N ASP A 583 -1.36 8.60 9.97
CA ASP A 583 -1.92 9.83 10.56
C ASP A 583 -1.13 11.05 10.07
N VAL A 584 -1.82 11.95 9.39
CA VAL A 584 -1.30 13.20 8.82
C VAL A 584 -1.71 14.38 9.70
N THR A 585 -0.77 15.29 9.96
CA THR A 585 -1.00 16.44 10.85
C THR A 585 -1.58 17.65 10.11
N GLU A 586 -1.90 18.74 10.81
CA GLU A 586 -2.38 19.98 10.17
C GLU A 586 -1.34 20.68 9.30
N PHE A 587 -0.05 20.36 9.47
CA PHE A 587 1.05 21.03 8.79
C PHE A 587 1.43 20.39 7.45
N THR A 588 0.95 19.17 7.18
CA THR A 588 1.22 18.48 5.93
C THR A 588 0.33 19.04 4.82
N THR A 589 0.94 19.76 3.88
CA THR A 589 0.25 20.49 2.82
C THR A 589 0.50 19.91 1.43
N LYS A 590 1.41 18.93 1.31
CA LYS A 590 1.68 18.23 0.05
C LYS A 590 1.89 16.74 0.27
N ILE A 591 0.99 15.93 -0.28
CA ILE A 591 1.10 14.47 -0.36
C ILE A 591 1.06 14.11 -1.84
N ASP A 592 2.09 13.45 -2.33
CA ASP A 592 2.11 12.92 -3.68
C ASP A 592 1.07 11.79 -3.85
N PRO A 593 0.29 11.74 -4.94
CA PRO A 593 -0.71 10.69 -5.15
C PRO A 593 -0.16 9.27 -5.15
N GLU A 594 1.14 9.08 -5.44
CA GLU A 594 1.80 7.77 -5.41
C GLU A 594 2.48 7.46 -4.06
N ALA A 595 2.36 8.32 -3.03
CA ALA A 595 3.06 8.17 -1.74
C ALA A 595 2.86 6.80 -1.08
N PHE A 596 1.68 6.19 -1.24
CA PHE A 596 1.28 4.93 -0.60
C PHE A 596 1.05 3.78 -1.60
N LYS A 597 1.62 3.88 -2.80
CA LYS A 597 1.52 2.86 -3.84
C LYS A 597 1.86 1.47 -3.30
N TYR A 598 1.11 0.42 -3.67
CA TYR A 598 1.31 -0.98 -3.22
C TYR A 598 1.14 -1.26 -1.71
N CYS A 599 0.56 -0.32 -0.93
CA CYS A 599 0.22 -0.54 0.47
C CYS A 599 -1.11 -1.32 0.62
N ASN A 600 -1.13 -2.59 0.23
CA ASN A 600 -2.33 -3.43 0.11
C ASN A 600 -3.13 -3.68 1.41
N LYS A 601 -2.60 -3.29 2.57
CA LYS A 601 -3.27 -3.38 3.87
C LYS A 601 -3.68 -2.02 4.44
N LEU A 602 -3.34 -0.91 3.77
CA LEU A 602 -3.70 0.43 4.20
C LEU A 602 -5.22 0.57 4.16
N THR A 603 -5.83 0.79 5.32
CA THR A 603 -7.26 1.03 5.46
C THR A 603 -7.54 2.50 5.77
N ASP A 604 -6.63 3.20 6.45
CA ASP A 604 -6.92 4.55 6.96
C ASP A 604 -5.78 5.53 6.68
N ILE A 605 -6.09 6.57 5.91
CA ILE A 605 -5.28 7.79 5.79
C ILE A 605 -6.04 8.88 6.52
N ASN A 606 -5.70 9.10 7.79
CA ASN A 606 -6.36 10.11 8.62
C ASN A 606 -5.64 11.44 8.48
N VAL A 607 -6.42 12.52 8.51
CA VAL A 607 -5.91 13.89 8.42
C VAL A 607 -6.45 14.66 9.61
N SER A 608 -5.59 15.43 10.29
CA SER A 608 -6.03 16.39 11.31
C SER A 608 -7.18 17.25 10.79
N LYS A 609 -8.27 17.39 11.55
CA LYS A 609 -9.42 18.24 11.18
C LYS A 609 -9.03 19.71 10.98
N ARG A 610 -7.91 20.15 11.59
CA ARG A 610 -7.32 21.49 11.43
C ARG A 610 -6.49 21.65 10.15
N ASN A 611 -6.19 20.58 9.41
CA ASN A 611 -5.47 20.67 8.14
C ASN A 611 -6.25 21.54 7.15
N GLU A 612 -5.56 22.45 6.46
CA GLU A 612 -6.18 23.43 5.55
C GLU A 612 -6.24 22.95 4.08
N VAL A 613 -5.51 21.90 3.72
CA VAL A 613 -5.37 21.40 2.34
C VAL A 613 -6.14 20.11 2.10
N TYR A 614 -6.11 19.21 3.09
CA TYR A 614 -6.67 17.88 3.00
C TYR A 614 -7.79 17.68 4.00
N SER A 615 -8.64 16.71 3.70
CA SER A 615 -9.60 16.15 4.64
C SER A 615 -9.55 14.62 4.56
N SER A 616 -10.11 13.98 5.58
CA SER A 616 -10.30 12.53 5.58
C SER A 616 -11.66 12.19 6.16
N VAL A 617 -12.39 11.36 5.44
CA VAL A 617 -13.67 10.75 5.85
C VAL A 617 -13.60 9.27 5.51
N ASP A 618 -14.07 8.41 6.40
CA ASP A 618 -13.98 6.95 6.24
C ASP A 618 -12.57 6.46 5.83
N GLY A 619 -11.51 7.12 6.31
CA GLY A 619 -10.10 6.79 6.01
C GLY A 619 -9.61 7.17 4.61
N TYR A 620 -10.44 7.81 3.77
CA TYR A 620 -10.09 8.26 2.43
C TYR A 620 -9.35 9.59 2.46
N LEU A 621 -8.30 9.75 1.65
CA LEU A 621 -7.66 11.07 1.50
C LEU A 621 -8.40 11.90 0.46
N LEU A 622 -8.87 13.08 0.87
CA LEU A 622 -9.66 13.99 0.05
C LEU A 622 -9.04 15.39 0.02
N SER A 623 -9.41 16.19 -0.98
CA SER A 623 -9.26 17.64 -0.91
C SER A 623 -10.01 18.23 0.30
N LYS A 624 -9.64 19.42 0.76
CA LYS A 624 -10.26 20.04 1.94
C LYS A 624 -11.78 20.19 1.82
N ASP A 625 -12.27 20.57 0.64
CA ASP A 625 -13.69 20.71 0.29
C ASP A 625 -14.42 19.37 0.09
N LYS A 626 -13.71 18.24 0.16
CA LYS A 626 -14.24 16.89 -0.10
C LYS A 626 -14.77 16.69 -1.53
N GLU A 627 -14.36 17.50 -2.50
CA GLU A 627 -14.78 17.39 -3.91
C GLU A 627 -13.87 16.49 -4.75
N THR A 628 -12.64 16.20 -4.30
CA THR A 628 -11.70 15.33 -5.01
C THR A 628 -11.25 14.17 -4.11
N LEU A 629 -11.44 12.94 -4.58
CA LEU A 629 -10.77 11.75 -4.03
C LEU A 629 -9.32 11.74 -4.47
N LEU A 630 -8.39 11.95 -3.55
CA LEU A 630 -6.97 11.99 -3.84
C LEU A 630 -6.35 10.60 -3.78
N ILE A 631 -6.59 9.87 -2.69
CA ILE A 631 -6.08 8.49 -2.51
C ILE A 631 -7.15 7.64 -1.84
N PHE A 632 -7.48 6.52 -2.47
CA PHE A 632 -8.25 5.44 -1.88
C PHE A 632 -7.30 4.44 -1.20
N PRO A 633 -7.49 4.13 0.09
CA PRO A 633 -6.69 3.13 0.80
C PRO A 633 -7.04 1.71 0.29
N PRO A 634 -6.13 0.97 -0.37
CA PRO A 634 -6.46 -0.30 -1.05
C PRO A 634 -7.04 -1.39 -0.13
N GLY A 635 -6.72 -1.33 1.16
CA GLY A 635 -7.26 -2.23 2.19
C GLY A 635 -8.74 -2.02 2.49
N LYS A 636 -9.35 -0.90 2.08
CA LYS A 636 -10.80 -0.63 2.21
C LYS A 636 -11.65 -1.23 1.10
N ALA A 637 -11.06 -1.83 0.07
CA ALA A 637 -11.81 -2.53 -0.95
C ALA A 637 -12.71 -3.61 -0.30
N ASN A 638 -14.00 -3.56 -0.63
CA ASN A 638 -15.02 -4.44 -0.04
C ASN A 638 -15.70 -5.26 -1.15
N GLU A 639 -15.91 -6.54 -0.88
CA GLU A 639 -16.49 -7.49 -1.84
C GLU A 639 -17.99 -7.30 -2.10
N ASN A 640 -18.74 -6.75 -1.14
CA ASN A 640 -20.15 -6.38 -1.30
C ASN A 640 -20.28 -5.07 -2.06
N PHE A 641 -19.62 -3.99 -1.62
CA PHE A 641 -19.58 -2.74 -2.36
C PHE A 641 -18.47 -1.81 -1.83
N THR A 642 -17.75 -1.16 -2.73
CA THR A 642 -16.81 -0.07 -2.42
C THR A 642 -17.47 1.24 -2.81
N LEU A 643 -18.00 1.96 -1.81
CA LEU A 643 -18.69 3.24 -1.98
C LEU A 643 -17.75 4.42 -1.73
N LEU A 644 -17.84 5.44 -2.57
CA LEU A 644 -17.09 6.69 -2.44
C LEU A 644 -17.96 7.82 -1.86
N PRO A 645 -17.38 8.87 -1.27
CA PRO A 645 -18.15 9.94 -0.65
C PRO A 645 -19.04 10.65 -1.68
N PRO A 646 -20.33 10.90 -1.39
CA PRO A 646 -21.27 11.48 -2.36
C PRO A 646 -20.97 12.95 -2.72
N SER A 647 -20.06 13.60 -1.97
CA SER A 647 -19.61 14.96 -2.26
C SER A 647 -18.61 15.06 -3.41
N ILE A 648 -17.92 13.97 -3.78
CA ILE A 648 -16.84 14.07 -4.77
C ILE A 648 -17.38 14.35 -6.18
N VAL A 649 -16.69 15.25 -6.88
CA VAL A 649 -16.90 15.61 -8.29
C VAL A 649 -15.78 15.04 -9.16
N LYS A 650 -14.60 14.76 -8.57
CA LYS A 650 -13.43 14.24 -9.27
C LYS A 650 -12.83 13.03 -8.56
N ILE A 651 -12.52 11.99 -9.33
CA ILE A 651 -11.56 10.96 -8.93
C ILE A 651 -10.18 11.45 -9.37
N GLY A 652 -9.30 11.68 -8.40
CA GLY A 652 -7.98 12.26 -8.60
C GLY A 652 -7.01 11.34 -9.35
N ASP A 653 -5.86 11.90 -9.69
CA ASP A 653 -4.76 11.15 -10.29
C ASP A 653 -4.31 10.04 -9.30
N TYR A 654 -4.09 8.83 -9.80
CA TYR A 654 -3.66 7.65 -9.05
C TYR A 654 -4.57 7.20 -7.90
N ALA A 655 -5.80 7.71 -7.79
CA ALA A 655 -6.66 7.50 -6.63
C ALA A 655 -6.87 6.02 -6.24
N PHE A 656 -7.06 5.10 -7.19
CA PHE A 656 -7.14 3.65 -6.96
C PHE A 656 -5.95 2.89 -7.55
N TYR A 657 -4.85 3.56 -7.82
CA TYR A 657 -3.74 2.95 -8.56
C TYR A 657 -3.18 1.71 -7.84
N ASP A 658 -3.13 0.59 -8.56
CA ASP A 658 -2.84 -0.76 -8.05
C ASP A 658 -3.71 -1.22 -6.86
N CYS A 659 -4.97 -0.82 -6.82
CA CYS A 659 -5.92 -1.41 -5.86
C CYS A 659 -6.28 -2.85 -6.29
N THR A 660 -5.34 -3.79 -6.15
CA THR A 660 -5.52 -5.18 -6.59
C THR A 660 -6.61 -5.94 -5.83
N LYS A 661 -7.07 -5.46 -4.67
CA LYS A 661 -8.22 -6.03 -3.95
C LYS A 661 -9.57 -5.46 -4.41
N LEU A 662 -9.57 -4.37 -5.17
CA LEU A 662 -10.79 -3.73 -5.65
C LEU A 662 -11.45 -4.62 -6.69
N THR A 663 -12.62 -5.18 -6.35
CA THR A 663 -13.45 -5.98 -7.28
C THR A 663 -14.60 -5.18 -7.86
N ASN A 664 -15.07 -4.18 -7.12
CA ASN A 664 -16.19 -3.34 -7.50
C ASN A 664 -15.96 -1.90 -6.99
N VAL A 665 -16.60 -0.91 -7.61
CA VAL A 665 -16.65 0.47 -7.10
C VAL A 665 -17.96 1.15 -7.55
N ALA A 666 -18.62 1.85 -6.62
CA ALA A 666 -19.79 2.68 -6.90
C ALA A 666 -19.36 4.15 -6.96
N ILE A 667 -19.40 4.72 -8.17
CA ILE A 667 -19.05 6.12 -8.45
C ILE A 667 -20.29 6.99 -8.18
N PRO A 668 -20.21 7.98 -7.28
CA PRO A 668 -21.36 8.73 -6.79
C PRO A 668 -21.91 9.75 -7.80
N ASN A 669 -23.08 10.29 -7.47
CA ASN A 669 -23.93 11.03 -8.40
C ASN A 669 -23.30 12.29 -9.01
N LYS A 670 -22.35 12.94 -8.32
CA LYS A 670 -21.74 14.21 -8.75
C LYS A 670 -20.46 14.09 -9.58
N VAL A 671 -19.91 12.88 -9.78
CA VAL A 671 -18.60 12.74 -10.44
C VAL A 671 -18.68 13.07 -11.93
N THR A 672 -17.75 13.92 -12.40
CA THR A 672 -17.63 14.35 -13.80
C THR A 672 -16.23 14.14 -14.40
N THR A 673 -15.24 13.70 -13.62
CA THR A 673 -13.84 13.60 -14.04
C THR A 673 -13.11 12.41 -13.41
N ILE A 674 -12.28 11.72 -14.20
CA ILE A 674 -11.42 10.61 -13.77
C ILE A 674 -9.96 10.93 -14.18
N GLY A 675 -9.09 11.04 -13.19
CA GLY A 675 -7.69 11.47 -13.35
C GLY A 675 -6.74 10.44 -13.95
N LYS A 676 -5.49 10.87 -14.13
CA LYS A 676 -4.36 10.05 -14.62
C LYS A 676 -4.25 8.78 -13.80
N ARG A 677 -4.13 7.62 -14.44
CA ARG A 677 -3.90 6.33 -13.73
C ARG A 677 -4.90 6.02 -12.61
N ALA A 678 -6.09 6.66 -12.58
CA ALA A 678 -7.02 6.55 -11.46
C ALA A 678 -7.40 5.09 -11.14
N PHE A 679 -7.61 4.25 -12.15
CA PHE A 679 -7.85 2.80 -12.02
C PHE A 679 -6.72 1.98 -12.66
N GLY A 680 -5.55 2.58 -12.86
CA GLY A 680 -4.37 1.89 -13.36
C GLY A 680 -4.01 0.73 -12.43
N LEU A 681 -3.64 -0.38 -13.01
CA LEU A 681 -3.28 -1.63 -12.34
C LEU A 681 -4.37 -2.29 -11.46
N CYS A 682 -5.64 -1.87 -11.56
CA CYS A 682 -6.77 -2.50 -10.84
C CYS A 682 -7.21 -3.84 -11.45
N LYS A 683 -6.34 -4.85 -11.46
CA LYS A 683 -6.52 -6.10 -12.22
C LYS A 683 -7.75 -6.95 -11.87
N ASN A 684 -8.29 -6.82 -10.66
CA ASN A 684 -9.43 -7.60 -10.18
C ASN A 684 -10.76 -6.83 -10.26
N LEU A 685 -10.74 -5.57 -10.69
CA LEU A 685 -11.94 -4.76 -10.86
C LEU A 685 -12.78 -5.37 -11.97
N ASN A 686 -14.01 -5.76 -11.64
CA ASN A 686 -14.94 -6.41 -12.57
C ASN A 686 -16.29 -5.69 -12.63
N THR A 687 -16.58 -4.79 -11.69
CA THR A 687 -17.83 -4.03 -11.65
C THR A 687 -17.56 -2.56 -11.39
N VAL A 688 -18.03 -1.66 -12.25
CA VAL A 688 -18.05 -0.22 -11.98
C VAL A 688 -19.49 0.27 -12.09
N THR A 689 -20.05 0.76 -11.00
CA THR A 689 -21.43 1.24 -10.98
C THR A 689 -21.43 2.76 -10.98
N PHE A 690 -21.94 3.38 -12.04
CA PHE A 690 -22.09 4.82 -12.14
C PHE A 690 -23.48 5.23 -11.63
N LEU A 691 -23.51 5.78 -10.42
CA LEU A 691 -24.71 6.41 -9.84
C LEU A 691 -24.89 7.87 -10.29
N CYS A 692 -24.02 8.34 -11.20
CA CYS A 692 -23.91 9.68 -11.75
C CYS A 692 -25.25 10.25 -12.26
N ASP A 693 -25.55 11.50 -11.90
CA ASP A 693 -26.70 12.25 -12.42
C ASP A 693 -26.52 12.57 -13.92
N LYS A 694 -25.26 12.64 -14.39
CA LYS A 694 -24.87 12.85 -15.79
C LYS A 694 -23.76 11.87 -16.17
N MET A 695 -23.72 11.43 -17.43
CA MET A 695 -22.59 10.65 -17.93
C MET A 695 -21.28 11.43 -17.81
N ILE A 696 -20.21 10.78 -17.36
CA ILE A 696 -18.86 11.36 -17.33
C ILE A 696 -18.37 11.53 -18.78
N PRO A 697 -18.02 12.76 -19.23
CA PRO A 697 -17.52 12.99 -20.59
C PRO A 697 -16.18 12.28 -20.83
N VAL A 698 -15.98 11.75 -22.04
CA VAL A 698 -14.79 10.94 -22.39
C VAL A 698 -13.50 11.77 -22.38
N GLU A 699 -13.59 13.05 -22.72
CA GLU A 699 -12.49 14.03 -22.65
C GLU A 699 -12.00 14.27 -21.21
N ASN A 700 -12.85 14.00 -20.21
CA ASN A 700 -12.51 14.10 -18.78
C ASN A 700 -11.95 12.79 -18.21
N ILE A 701 -11.60 11.82 -19.07
CA ILE A 701 -10.95 10.57 -18.73
C ILE A 701 -9.59 10.56 -19.43
N ASN A 702 -8.50 10.48 -18.66
CA ASN A 702 -7.16 10.47 -19.24
C ASN A 702 -6.90 9.19 -20.05
N ARG A 703 -6.34 9.35 -21.27
CA ARG A 703 -6.04 8.28 -22.24
C ARG A 703 -4.62 8.39 -22.83
N ALA A 704 -3.78 9.28 -22.31
CA ALA A 704 -2.42 9.45 -22.81
C ALA A 704 -1.53 8.25 -22.45
N GLU A 705 -0.51 7.99 -23.26
CA GLU A 705 0.49 6.96 -22.96
C GLU A 705 1.14 7.21 -21.59
N ASN A 706 1.37 6.14 -20.83
CA ASN A 706 1.84 6.17 -19.44
C ASN A 706 0.89 6.79 -18.40
N GLU A 707 -0.21 7.44 -18.82
CA GLU A 707 -1.12 8.19 -17.92
C GLU A 707 -2.59 7.73 -17.96
N MET A 708 -2.91 6.69 -18.74
CA MET A 708 -4.30 6.27 -18.96
C MET A 708 -5.04 5.86 -17.68
N SER A 709 -6.29 6.30 -17.57
CA SER A 709 -7.13 6.08 -16.37
C SER A 709 -7.50 4.61 -16.19
N PHE A 710 -7.77 3.93 -17.29
CA PHE A 710 -8.10 2.51 -17.38
C PHE A 710 -7.11 1.85 -18.35
N ASP A 711 -6.43 0.79 -17.90
CA ASP A 711 -5.46 0.08 -18.75
C ASP A 711 -6.15 -0.64 -19.91
N ASP A 712 -5.72 -0.36 -21.13
CA ASP A 712 -6.30 -0.97 -22.34
C ASP A 712 -5.54 -2.20 -22.86
N GLY A 713 -4.47 -2.60 -22.18
CA GLY A 713 -3.60 -3.72 -22.57
C GLY A 713 -2.46 -3.34 -23.51
N THR A 714 -2.28 -2.06 -23.85
CA THR A 714 -1.13 -1.60 -24.66
C THR A 714 0.15 -1.45 -23.82
N GLN A 715 0.03 -1.06 -22.55
CA GLN A 715 1.16 -0.83 -21.63
C GLN A 715 1.23 -1.82 -20.46
N THR A 716 0.24 -2.68 -20.35
CA THR A 716 0.10 -3.69 -19.31
C THR A 716 -0.29 -5.00 -19.99
N PRO A 717 -0.04 -6.18 -19.40
CA PRO A 717 -0.36 -7.46 -20.03
C PRO A 717 -1.86 -7.78 -20.00
N TYR A 718 -2.69 -6.88 -19.49
CA TYR A 718 -4.13 -7.05 -19.37
C TYR A 718 -4.87 -5.75 -19.68
N SER A 719 -6.03 -5.89 -20.30
CA SER A 719 -6.97 -4.79 -20.48
C SER A 719 -8.06 -4.90 -19.41
N VAL A 720 -8.25 -3.85 -18.60
CA VAL A 720 -9.35 -3.85 -17.61
C VAL A 720 -10.72 -3.81 -18.29
N PHE A 721 -10.77 -3.32 -19.54
CA PHE A 721 -11.99 -3.27 -20.34
C PHE A 721 -12.60 -4.66 -20.57
N ASN A 722 -11.79 -5.70 -20.73
CA ASN A 722 -12.28 -7.07 -20.95
C ASN A 722 -12.94 -7.70 -19.70
N ASN A 723 -12.71 -7.13 -18.52
CA ASN A 723 -13.14 -7.69 -17.25
C ASN A 723 -14.31 -6.92 -16.62
N ILE A 724 -14.35 -5.59 -16.83
CA ILE A 724 -15.31 -4.71 -16.17
C ILE A 724 -16.66 -4.70 -16.89
N THR A 725 -17.72 -5.08 -16.18
CA THR A 725 -19.09 -4.72 -16.51
C THR A 725 -19.42 -3.39 -15.83
N ILE A 726 -19.92 -2.42 -16.60
CA ILE A 726 -20.40 -1.16 -16.04
C ILE A 726 -21.91 -1.24 -15.79
N ASN A 727 -22.36 -0.76 -14.63
CA ASN A 727 -23.79 -0.63 -14.32
C ASN A 727 -24.16 0.86 -14.29
N VAL A 728 -25.25 1.24 -14.96
CA VAL A 728 -25.74 2.62 -15.00
C VAL A 728 -27.24 2.65 -14.68
N ARG A 729 -27.77 3.81 -14.27
CA ARG A 729 -29.22 3.96 -14.08
C ARG A 729 -29.94 3.83 -15.43
N THR A 730 -31.15 3.26 -15.44
CA THR A 730 -31.95 3.01 -16.67
C THR A 730 -32.08 4.27 -17.52
N GLU A 731 -32.34 5.41 -16.90
CA GLU A 731 -32.48 6.70 -17.58
C GLU A 731 -31.18 7.26 -18.17
N ARG A 732 -30.01 6.69 -17.84
CA ARG A 732 -28.69 7.04 -18.39
C ARG A 732 -28.13 5.99 -19.35
N PHE A 733 -28.78 4.83 -19.48
CA PHE A 733 -28.28 3.72 -20.28
C PHE A 733 -27.95 4.12 -21.72
N ASN A 734 -28.85 4.86 -22.38
CA ASN A 734 -28.65 5.31 -23.76
C ASN A 734 -27.48 6.28 -23.91
N ASP A 735 -27.24 7.14 -22.91
CA ASP A 735 -26.13 8.11 -22.94
C ASP A 735 -24.77 7.37 -23.00
N TYR A 736 -24.59 6.39 -22.11
CA TYR A 736 -23.37 5.58 -22.05
C TYR A 736 -23.25 4.64 -23.26
N ASN A 737 -24.34 3.99 -23.67
CA ASN A 737 -24.34 3.07 -24.80
C ASN A 737 -24.12 3.76 -26.16
N ALA A 738 -24.26 5.09 -26.25
CA ALA A 738 -23.94 5.85 -27.46
C ALA A 738 -22.43 6.09 -27.65
N GLN A 739 -21.61 5.97 -26.60
CA GLN A 739 -20.19 6.36 -26.62
C GLN A 739 -19.26 5.16 -26.86
N GLU A 740 -18.42 5.25 -27.90
CA GLU A 740 -17.45 4.20 -28.26
C GLU A 740 -16.46 3.87 -27.13
N PHE A 741 -16.10 4.85 -26.30
CA PHE A 741 -15.23 4.59 -25.15
C PHE A 741 -15.84 3.59 -24.16
N TYR A 742 -17.11 3.79 -23.77
CA TYR A 742 -17.77 2.92 -22.79
C TYR A 742 -18.12 1.55 -23.37
N LYS A 743 -18.32 1.43 -24.69
CA LYS A 743 -18.51 0.14 -25.37
C LYS A 743 -17.29 -0.78 -25.33
N LYS A 744 -16.10 -0.25 -25.00
CA LYS A 744 -14.90 -1.08 -24.82
C LYS A 744 -15.02 -2.01 -23.62
N PHE A 745 -15.77 -1.61 -22.58
CA PHE A 745 -16.00 -2.43 -21.40
C PHE A 745 -16.75 -3.72 -21.77
N LYS A 746 -16.54 -4.79 -20.98
CA LYS A 746 -17.10 -6.13 -21.18
C LYS A 746 -18.61 -6.11 -21.42
N GLY A 747 -19.32 -5.21 -20.76
CA GLY A 747 -20.73 -4.96 -20.98
C GLY A 747 -21.22 -3.72 -20.25
N ILE A 748 -22.32 -3.16 -20.75
CA ILE A 748 -23.06 -2.07 -20.12
C ILE A 748 -24.40 -2.67 -19.69
N GLU A 749 -24.66 -2.66 -18.39
CA GLU A 749 -25.91 -3.10 -17.78
C GLU A 749 -26.63 -1.89 -17.17
N GLN A 750 -27.96 -1.96 -17.09
CA GLN A 750 -28.78 -0.92 -16.48
C GLN A 750 -29.40 -1.39 -15.16
N SER A 751 -29.87 -0.45 -14.34
CA SER A 751 -30.77 -0.76 -13.22
C SER A 751 -31.97 -1.58 -13.72
N PHE A 752 -32.55 -2.38 -12.82
CA PHE A 752 -33.63 -3.30 -13.17
C PHE A 752 -34.74 -3.25 -12.13
N LYS A 753 -35.97 -3.57 -12.57
CA LYS A 753 -37.13 -3.67 -11.67
C LYS A 753 -37.36 -5.11 -11.24
N LYS A 754 -37.64 -5.31 -9.96
CA LYS A 754 -38.22 -6.55 -9.43
C LYS A 754 -39.42 -6.17 -8.58
N GLY A 755 -40.61 -6.57 -9.00
CA GLY A 755 -41.83 -6.08 -8.36
C GLY A 755 -41.97 -4.57 -8.58
N GLU A 756 -42.18 -3.83 -7.49
CA GLU A 756 -42.36 -2.37 -7.51
C GLU A 756 -41.08 -1.61 -7.11
N GLU A 757 -39.97 -2.32 -6.92
CA GLU A 757 -38.67 -1.74 -6.57
C GLU A 757 -37.70 -1.77 -7.76
N GLU A 758 -36.90 -0.71 -7.87
CA GLU A 758 -35.78 -0.60 -8.79
C GLU A 758 -34.46 -0.83 -8.05
N TYR A 759 -33.62 -1.71 -8.60
CA TYR A 759 -32.32 -2.06 -8.05
C TYR A 759 -31.21 -1.83 -9.08
N ILE A 760 -30.00 -1.52 -8.61
CA ILE A 760 -28.80 -1.51 -9.44
C ILE A 760 -27.73 -2.39 -8.79
N ALA A 761 -27.05 -3.20 -9.58
CA ALA A 761 -25.93 -3.98 -9.08
C ALA A 761 -24.77 -3.03 -8.73
N VAL A 762 -24.25 -3.14 -7.51
CA VAL A 762 -23.05 -2.42 -7.03
C VAL A 762 -21.83 -3.34 -6.95
N SER A 763 -22.06 -4.65 -7.06
CA SER A 763 -21.06 -5.69 -7.22
C SER A 763 -21.70 -6.96 -7.74
N ASP A 764 -20.89 -8.01 -7.82
CA ASP A 764 -21.38 -9.37 -8.05
C ASP A 764 -22.12 -10.00 -6.87
N LYS A 765 -22.25 -9.33 -5.72
CA LYS A 765 -22.87 -9.88 -4.51
C LYS A 765 -24.02 -9.03 -3.98
N ALA A 766 -24.03 -7.74 -4.31
CA ALA A 766 -24.94 -6.78 -3.72
C ALA A 766 -25.60 -5.85 -4.74
N VAL A 767 -26.79 -5.38 -4.37
CA VAL A 767 -27.53 -4.32 -5.06
C VAL A 767 -27.81 -3.16 -4.13
N ASP A 768 -27.99 -1.99 -4.76
CA ASP A 768 -28.58 -0.80 -4.18
C ASP A 768 -30.03 -0.67 -4.65
N MET A 769 -30.96 -0.47 -3.70
CA MET A 769 -32.37 -0.19 -4.01
C MET A 769 -32.52 1.31 -4.29
N LEU A 770 -32.69 1.66 -5.56
CA LEU A 770 -32.74 3.04 -6.04
C LEU A 770 -34.09 3.71 -5.82
N SER A 771 -35.18 2.97 -5.98
CA SER A 771 -36.53 3.51 -5.83
C SER A 771 -37.57 2.44 -5.55
N THR A 772 -38.72 2.84 -4.99
CA THR A 772 -39.90 1.99 -4.86
C THR A 772 -41.19 2.74 -5.18
N THR A 773 -42.15 2.06 -5.79
CA THR A 773 -43.53 2.55 -5.99
C THR A 773 -44.55 1.78 -5.15
N ARG A 774 -44.09 1.09 -4.10
CA ARG A 774 -44.93 0.30 -3.20
C ARG A 774 -46.06 1.10 -2.58
N LYS A 775 -47.17 0.40 -2.34
CA LYS A 775 -48.37 0.91 -1.67
C LYS A 775 -48.69 0.17 -0.36
N ASP A 776 -47.85 -0.80 -0.01
CA ASP A 776 -48.06 -1.61 1.18
C ASP A 776 -48.00 -0.74 2.45
N TYR A 777 -48.97 -0.90 3.37
CA TYR A 777 -48.97 -0.16 4.65
C TYR A 777 -47.64 -0.37 5.39
N THR A 778 -47.20 -1.63 5.49
CA THR A 778 -45.89 -2.01 6.01
C THR A 778 -45.04 -2.58 4.87
N PHE A 779 -44.10 -1.78 4.37
CA PHE A 779 -43.13 -2.22 3.38
C PHE A 779 -42.01 -3.01 4.06
N VAL A 780 -41.85 -4.28 3.72
CA VAL A 780 -40.72 -5.10 4.18
C VAL A 780 -39.65 -5.13 3.11
N LEU A 781 -38.48 -4.56 3.42
CA LEU A 781 -37.35 -4.58 2.50
C LEU A 781 -36.89 -6.04 2.26
N PRO A 782 -36.85 -6.52 1.00
CA PRO A 782 -36.30 -7.83 0.71
C PRO A 782 -34.83 -7.91 1.15
N THR A 783 -34.42 -9.00 1.79
CA THR A 783 -33.00 -9.20 2.15
C THR A 783 -32.15 -9.59 0.95
N ASN A 784 -32.78 -10.17 -0.07
CA ASN A 784 -32.17 -10.60 -1.32
C ASN A 784 -33.12 -10.35 -2.50
N VAL A 785 -32.55 -10.20 -3.70
CA VAL A 785 -33.29 -10.12 -4.96
C VAL A 785 -32.67 -11.06 -5.99
N GLU A 786 -33.53 -11.76 -6.74
CA GLU A 786 -33.11 -12.59 -7.87
C GLU A 786 -33.30 -11.88 -9.20
N TYR A 787 -32.21 -11.77 -9.96
CA TYR A 787 -32.18 -11.17 -11.30
C TYR A 787 -31.20 -11.91 -12.20
N LYS A 788 -31.62 -12.23 -13.44
CA LYS A 788 -30.82 -12.98 -14.43
C LYS A 788 -30.16 -14.26 -13.88
N GLY A 789 -30.88 -15.03 -13.06
CA GLY A 789 -30.39 -16.28 -12.47
C GLY A 789 -29.37 -16.10 -11.33
N LYS A 790 -29.17 -14.86 -10.86
CA LYS A 790 -28.26 -14.51 -9.77
C LYS A 790 -29.03 -13.94 -8.59
N THR A 791 -28.63 -14.34 -7.38
CA THR A 791 -29.16 -13.78 -6.12
C THR A 791 -28.21 -12.70 -5.62
N TYR A 792 -28.74 -11.50 -5.40
CA TYR A 792 -28.01 -10.38 -4.82
C TYR A 792 -28.53 -10.09 -3.42
N LYS A 793 -27.63 -9.74 -2.49
CA LYS A 793 -28.02 -9.14 -1.21
C LYS A 793 -28.47 -7.70 -1.44
N VAL A 794 -29.61 -7.31 -0.89
CA VAL A 794 -29.99 -5.90 -0.83
C VAL A 794 -29.17 -5.25 0.28
N SER A 795 -28.06 -4.63 -0.10
CA SER A 795 -27.06 -4.14 0.87
C SER A 795 -27.06 -2.63 1.01
N MET A 796 -27.70 -1.92 0.08
CA MET A 796 -27.82 -0.47 0.12
C MET A 796 -29.28 -0.05 -0.11
N ILE A 797 -29.68 1.01 0.60
CA ILE A 797 -30.90 1.77 0.32
C ILE A 797 -30.43 3.12 -0.23
N GLY A 798 -30.70 3.39 -1.49
CA GLY A 798 -30.14 4.52 -2.22
C GLY A 798 -30.66 5.86 -1.71
N ASP A 799 -29.96 6.92 -2.11
CA ASP A 799 -30.41 8.29 -1.86
C ASP A 799 -31.82 8.48 -2.46
N TYR A 800 -32.74 9.07 -1.70
CA TYR A 800 -34.13 9.32 -2.11
C TYR A 800 -34.95 8.08 -2.48
N ALA A 801 -34.58 6.88 -2.01
CA ALA A 801 -35.26 5.62 -2.40
C ALA A 801 -36.80 5.61 -2.21
N PHE A 802 -37.32 6.32 -1.21
CA PHE A 802 -38.76 6.40 -0.93
C PHE A 802 -39.42 7.69 -1.45
N GLN A 803 -38.74 8.55 -2.21
CA GLN A 803 -39.29 9.84 -2.66
C GLN A 803 -40.57 9.72 -3.49
N ASN A 804 -40.76 8.58 -4.19
CA ASN A 804 -41.89 8.37 -5.10
C ASN A 804 -43.03 7.52 -4.52
N VAL A 805 -42.96 7.12 -3.24
CA VAL A 805 -44.03 6.32 -2.62
C VAL A 805 -45.27 7.16 -2.34
N THR A 806 -46.42 6.50 -2.29
CA THR A 806 -47.70 7.15 -1.94
C THR A 806 -47.81 7.36 -0.43
N ASN A 807 -48.87 8.03 0.01
CA ASN A 807 -49.18 8.13 1.43
C ASN A 807 -49.72 6.82 2.03
N GLU A 808 -49.81 5.73 1.25
CA GLU A 808 -50.29 4.42 1.72
C GLU A 808 -49.21 3.72 2.56
N VAL A 809 -47.92 3.87 2.20
CA VAL A 809 -46.79 3.33 2.98
C VAL A 809 -46.63 4.12 4.28
N LYS A 810 -46.84 3.45 5.41
CA LYS A 810 -46.72 4.03 6.76
C LYS A 810 -45.54 3.50 7.54
N GLU A 811 -45.12 2.28 7.25
CA GLU A 811 -44.07 1.59 7.98
C GLU A 811 -43.07 0.96 7.02
N VAL A 812 -41.80 0.94 7.41
CA VAL A 812 -40.75 0.23 6.68
C VAL A 812 -40.02 -0.71 7.63
N VAL A 813 -39.88 -1.98 7.26
CA VAL A 813 -39.12 -2.99 8.02
C VAL A 813 -37.83 -3.30 7.27
N VAL A 814 -36.70 -2.91 7.85
CA VAL A 814 -35.35 -3.22 7.39
C VAL A 814 -34.83 -4.41 8.20
N LYS A 815 -34.67 -5.55 7.54
CA LYS A 815 -34.24 -6.80 8.18
C LYS A 815 -32.72 -6.84 8.39
N LYS A 816 -32.00 -7.59 7.54
CA LYS A 816 -30.56 -7.82 7.58
C LYS A 816 -29.92 -7.47 6.23
N ASN A 817 -28.58 -7.48 6.19
CA ASN A 817 -27.71 -7.19 5.03
C ASN A 817 -27.56 -5.72 4.63
N VAL A 818 -28.42 -4.80 5.10
CA VAL A 818 -28.25 -3.37 4.79
C VAL A 818 -27.03 -2.84 5.51
N GLU A 819 -26.04 -2.40 4.74
CA GLU A 819 -24.75 -1.88 5.19
C GLU A 819 -24.60 -0.38 4.81
N TYR A 820 -25.53 0.19 4.05
CA TYR A 820 -25.58 1.61 3.71
C TYR A 820 -27.02 2.12 3.49
N ILE A 821 -27.29 3.33 3.99
CA ILE A 821 -28.54 4.07 3.88
C ILE A 821 -28.19 5.47 3.39
N GLY A 822 -28.68 5.78 2.20
CA GLY A 822 -28.42 7.00 1.47
C GLY A 822 -29.06 8.24 2.09
N ALA A 823 -28.56 9.40 1.68
CA ALA A 823 -29.07 10.69 2.12
C ALA A 823 -30.55 10.81 1.74
N LYS A 824 -31.38 11.22 2.70
CA LYS A 824 -32.84 11.36 2.52
C LYS A 824 -33.54 10.07 2.03
N ALA A 825 -32.98 8.89 2.30
CA ALA A 825 -33.53 7.60 1.86
C ALA A 825 -35.03 7.44 2.15
N PHE A 826 -35.50 7.77 3.36
CA PHE A 826 -36.89 7.59 3.79
C PHE A 826 -37.75 8.86 3.71
N ILE A 827 -37.29 9.89 2.99
CA ILE A 827 -38.06 11.11 2.74
C ILE A 827 -38.96 10.89 1.53
N THR A 828 -40.26 11.14 1.68
CA THR A 828 -41.26 10.91 0.61
C THR A 828 -41.68 12.21 -0.08
N ASN A 829 -41.22 13.36 0.39
CA ASN A 829 -41.49 14.63 -0.27
C ASN A 829 -40.65 14.74 -1.56
N LYS A 830 -41.30 15.15 -2.64
CA LYS A 830 -40.67 15.34 -3.96
C LYS A 830 -39.79 16.59 -4.01
N GLU A 831 -40.09 17.59 -3.19
CA GLU A 831 -39.24 18.76 -3.00
C GLU A 831 -38.01 18.35 -2.19
N LYS A 832 -36.86 18.29 -2.85
CA LYS A 832 -35.62 17.75 -2.26
C LYS A 832 -35.21 18.45 -0.97
N ASP A 833 -35.60 19.71 -0.74
CA ASP A 833 -35.20 20.50 0.43
C ASP A 833 -36.11 20.32 1.66
N LYS A 834 -37.24 19.61 1.52
CA LYS A 834 -38.19 19.35 2.62
C LYS A 834 -37.98 17.98 3.25
N LEU A 835 -37.73 17.94 4.56
CA LEU A 835 -37.62 16.70 5.35
C LEU A 835 -39.00 16.25 5.86
N GLU A 836 -39.90 15.92 4.93
CA GLU A 836 -41.24 15.44 5.24
C GLU A 836 -41.43 14.02 4.70
N SER A 837 -42.05 13.15 5.50
CA SER A 837 -42.27 11.76 5.13
C SER A 837 -43.66 11.28 5.53
N THR A 838 -44.29 10.50 4.63
CA THR A 838 -45.51 9.73 4.93
C THR A 838 -45.20 8.46 5.71
N VAL A 839 -43.94 8.00 5.70
CA VAL A 839 -43.42 6.90 6.50
C VAL A 839 -43.28 7.36 7.95
N LYS A 840 -44.13 6.80 8.80
CA LYS A 840 -44.22 7.13 10.23
C LYS A 840 -43.20 6.36 11.07
N SER A 841 -42.90 5.13 10.69
CA SER A 841 -42.03 4.24 11.47
C SER A 841 -41.09 3.46 10.57
N VAL A 842 -39.81 3.37 10.94
CA VAL A 842 -38.83 2.48 10.32
C VAL A 842 -38.30 1.53 11.39
N PHE A 843 -38.42 0.23 11.16
CA PHE A 843 -38.01 -0.83 12.08
C PHE A 843 -36.70 -1.45 11.56
N PHE A 844 -35.63 -1.39 12.36
CA PHE A 844 -34.38 -2.09 12.07
C PHE A 844 -34.28 -3.33 12.96
N ILE A 845 -34.24 -4.49 12.30
CA ILE A 845 -34.25 -5.80 12.98
C ILE A 845 -32.81 -6.25 13.29
N GLU A 846 -31.82 -5.84 12.49
CA GLU A 846 -30.40 -6.06 12.77
C GLU A 846 -30.02 -5.50 14.16
N SER A 847 -29.15 -6.21 14.87
CA SER A 847 -28.74 -5.86 16.24
C SER A 847 -27.33 -5.25 16.30
N LYS A 848 -26.60 -5.25 15.18
CA LYS A 848 -25.22 -4.77 15.07
C LYS A 848 -25.09 -3.62 14.07
N PRO A 849 -25.58 -2.41 14.41
CA PRO A 849 -25.39 -1.25 13.56
C PRO A 849 -23.91 -0.84 13.51
N THR A 850 -23.53 -0.16 12.43
CA THR A 850 -22.23 0.53 12.35
C THR A 850 -22.43 1.99 11.97
N LYS A 851 -21.39 2.81 12.19
CA LYS A 851 -21.41 4.23 11.80
C LYS A 851 -21.40 4.40 10.28
N GLU A 852 -20.91 3.40 9.55
CA GLU A 852 -20.85 3.38 8.09
C GLU A 852 -22.21 3.09 7.43
N MET A 853 -23.21 2.67 8.22
CA MET A 853 -24.56 2.41 7.71
C MET A 853 -25.30 3.67 7.28
N LEU A 854 -25.03 4.83 7.87
CA LEU A 854 -25.68 6.07 7.46
C LEU A 854 -24.73 6.91 6.63
N SER A 855 -25.21 7.43 5.50
CA SER A 855 -24.45 8.35 4.64
C SER A 855 -23.93 9.57 5.41
N THR A 856 -24.74 10.11 6.33
CA THR A 856 -24.43 11.34 7.08
C THR A 856 -23.34 11.16 8.13
N THR A 857 -23.30 10.02 8.84
CA THR A 857 -22.23 9.71 9.80
C THR A 857 -20.98 9.17 9.12
N ARG A 858 -21.14 8.37 8.06
CA ARG A 858 -20.01 7.81 7.30
C ARG A 858 -19.17 8.90 6.63
N PHE A 859 -19.82 9.88 6.00
CA PHE A 859 -19.18 10.91 5.20
C PHE A 859 -19.26 12.32 5.81
N GLU A 860 -19.67 12.41 7.08
CA GLU A 860 -19.68 13.67 7.87
C GLU A 860 -20.44 14.80 7.17
N LEU A 861 -21.58 14.48 6.56
CA LEU A 861 -22.33 15.41 5.71
C LEU A 861 -22.89 16.61 6.49
N ASP A 862 -23.05 16.49 7.80
CA ASP A 862 -23.54 17.56 8.67
C ASP A 862 -22.59 18.77 8.72
N GLU A 863 -21.29 18.57 8.43
CA GLU A 863 -20.31 19.66 8.32
C GLU A 863 -20.62 20.63 7.17
N THR A 864 -21.44 20.21 6.18
CA THR A 864 -21.89 21.08 5.09
C THR A 864 -22.90 22.14 5.54
N GLY A 865 -23.48 21.99 6.74
CA GLY A 865 -24.55 22.83 7.25
C GLY A 865 -25.93 22.55 6.63
N ILE A 866 -26.02 21.64 5.66
CA ILE A 866 -27.27 21.18 5.04
C ILE A 866 -27.76 19.93 5.77
N ASN A 867 -29.05 19.87 6.09
CA ASN A 867 -29.63 18.70 6.74
C ASN A 867 -29.96 17.60 5.72
N TYR A 868 -29.08 16.61 5.61
CA TYR A 868 -29.23 15.44 4.73
C TYR A 868 -29.85 14.21 5.41
N SER A 869 -30.50 14.40 6.57
CA SER A 869 -31.06 13.31 7.38
C SER A 869 -31.80 12.27 6.56
N GLU A 870 -31.46 11.00 6.82
CA GLU A 870 -32.07 9.82 6.21
C GLU A 870 -33.56 9.70 6.55
N PHE A 871 -33.96 10.24 7.71
CA PHE A 871 -35.31 10.22 8.27
C PHE A 871 -35.88 11.64 8.43
N ALA A 872 -37.20 11.78 8.22
CA ALA A 872 -37.91 13.01 8.54
C ALA A 872 -38.07 13.15 10.08
N PRO A 873 -38.16 14.37 10.65
CA PRO A 873 -38.37 14.55 12.10
C PRO A 873 -39.65 13.88 12.65
N THR A 874 -40.60 13.57 11.77
CA THR A 874 -41.86 12.88 12.10
C THR A 874 -41.73 11.35 12.09
N THR A 875 -40.60 10.79 11.64
CA THR A 875 -40.40 9.36 11.47
C THR A 875 -39.76 8.76 12.73
N LYS A 876 -40.44 7.81 13.38
CA LYS A 876 -39.87 7.05 14.49
C LYS A 876 -38.99 5.91 13.97
N VAL A 877 -37.85 5.71 14.62
CA VAL A 877 -36.94 4.60 14.31
C VAL A 877 -37.02 3.60 15.45
N TYR A 878 -37.41 2.37 15.16
CA TYR A 878 -37.53 1.31 16.15
C TYR A 878 -36.45 0.27 15.97
N VAL A 879 -35.80 -0.11 17.08
CA VAL A 879 -34.73 -1.11 17.13
C VAL A 879 -35.02 -2.10 18.25
N LYS A 880 -34.34 -3.25 18.25
CA LYS A 880 -34.36 -4.16 19.40
C LYS A 880 -33.87 -3.46 20.66
N LYS A 881 -34.41 -3.85 21.81
CA LYS A 881 -34.03 -3.24 23.09
C LYS A 881 -32.55 -3.48 23.38
N SER A 882 -32.06 -4.69 23.10
CA SER A 882 -30.64 -5.05 23.28
C SER A 882 -29.68 -4.19 22.44
N ALA A 883 -30.14 -3.67 21.30
CA ALA A 883 -29.34 -2.91 20.35
C ALA A 883 -29.51 -1.38 20.47
N LEU A 884 -30.45 -0.89 21.29
CA LEU A 884 -30.81 0.53 21.38
C LEU A 884 -29.60 1.43 21.63
N ASP A 885 -28.82 1.11 22.65
CA ASP A 885 -27.66 1.93 23.04
C ASP A 885 -26.58 1.89 21.95
N THR A 886 -26.37 0.75 21.31
CA THR A 886 -25.42 0.62 20.19
C THR A 886 -25.87 1.42 18.97
N TYR A 887 -27.16 1.41 18.63
CA TYR A 887 -27.70 2.27 17.57
C TYR A 887 -27.50 3.75 17.88
N LYS A 888 -27.84 4.18 19.10
CA LYS A 888 -27.63 5.57 19.52
C LYS A 888 -26.16 5.95 19.47
N GLU A 889 -25.25 5.11 19.98
CA GLU A 889 -23.80 5.36 19.94
C GLU A 889 -23.28 5.46 18.50
N LYS A 890 -23.58 4.47 17.64
CA LYS A 890 -23.03 4.40 16.28
C LYS A 890 -23.65 5.41 15.32
N TRP A 891 -24.90 5.84 15.55
CA TRP A 891 -25.62 6.77 14.68
C TRP A 891 -25.72 8.19 15.25
N THR A 892 -25.11 8.46 16.41
CA THR A 892 -24.96 9.83 16.90
C THR A 892 -24.21 10.66 15.87
N LYS A 893 -24.82 11.77 15.45
CA LYS A 893 -24.22 12.71 14.53
C LYS A 893 -23.45 13.75 15.31
N THR A 894 -22.18 13.94 14.94
CA THR A 894 -21.32 14.96 15.50
C THR A 894 -20.80 15.89 14.42
N VAL A 895 -20.42 17.10 14.83
CA VAL A 895 -19.73 18.08 13.99
C VAL A 895 -18.48 18.51 14.73
N TYR A 896 -17.35 18.56 14.03
CA TYR A 896 -16.10 18.99 14.60
C TYR A 896 -16.12 20.49 14.93
N ASP A 897 -15.81 20.85 16.18
CA ASP A 897 -15.69 22.22 16.65
C ASP A 897 -14.22 22.65 16.66
N LYS A 898 -13.89 23.62 15.80
CA LYS A 898 -12.51 24.11 15.62
C LYS A 898 -11.99 24.88 16.82
N ASP A 899 -12.86 25.58 17.56
CA ASP A 899 -12.47 26.44 18.67
C ASP A 899 -12.09 25.62 19.90
N THR A 900 -12.80 24.51 20.12
CA THR A 900 -12.57 23.59 21.24
C THR A 900 -11.70 22.38 20.87
N ASN A 901 -11.47 22.14 19.58
CA ASN A 901 -10.73 20.98 19.05
C ASN A 901 -11.36 19.64 19.51
N THR A 902 -12.69 19.59 19.54
CA THR A 902 -13.48 18.42 19.94
C THR A 902 -14.71 18.24 19.05
N ASP A 903 -15.22 17.02 18.95
CA ASP A 903 -16.50 16.76 18.30
C ASP A 903 -17.65 17.13 19.26
N LYS A 904 -18.62 17.91 18.77
CA LYS A 904 -19.85 18.23 19.51
C LYS A 904 -21.07 17.58 18.84
N PRO A 905 -22.16 17.32 19.58
CA PRO A 905 -23.41 16.85 18.99
C PRO A 905 -23.88 17.76 17.86
N SER A 906 -24.25 17.17 16.73
CA SER A 906 -24.82 17.88 15.59
C SER A 906 -26.20 18.42 15.94
N LYS A 907 -26.55 19.60 15.42
CA LYS A 907 -27.92 20.13 15.49
C LYS A 907 -28.93 19.30 14.66
N PHE A 908 -28.43 18.43 13.79
CA PHE A 908 -29.23 17.52 12.96
C PHE A 908 -29.26 16.09 13.51
N ASP A 909 -28.74 15.87 14.72
CA ASP A 909 -28.80 14.56 15.37
C ASP A 909 -30.26 14.11 15.55
N PHE A 910 -30.56 12.91 15.06
CA PHE A 910 -31.90 12.34 15.11
C PHE A 910 -32.03 11.21 16.13
N THR A 911 -31.00 10.89 16.91
CA THR A 911 -30.98 9.68 17.75
C THR A 911 -32.07 9.67 18.84
N SER A 912 -32.63 10.84 19.16
CA SER A 912 -33.85 10.97 20.00
C SER A 912 -35.12 10.37 19.38
N GLN A 913 -35.12 10.12 18.06
CA GLN A 913 -36.19 9.44 17.32
C GLN A 913 -36.06 7.91 17.41
N ILE A 914 -34.92 7.40 17.90
CA ILE A 914 -34.64 5.96 18.07
C ILE A 914 -35.20 5.48 19.42
N ASP A 915 -36.10 4.51 19.36
CA ASP A 915 -36.77 3.91 20.51
C ASP A 915 -36.89 2.38 20.33
N TYR A 916 -37.17 1.66 21.39
CA TYR A 916 -37.57 0.24 21.33
C TYR A 916 -39.04 0.04 21.70
N GLN A 917 -39.69 1.05 22.31
CA GLN A 917 -41.06 0.97 22.81
C GLN A 917 -42.08 1.30 21.72
N ILE A 918 -42.71 0.28 21.14
CA ILE A 918 -43.73 0.43 20.11
C ILE A 918 -45.12 0.52 20.76
N LYS A 919 -45.85 1.61 20.49
CA LYS A 919 -47.09 2.00 21.21
C LYS A 919 -48.35 2.00 20.35
N ASP A 920 -48.29 1.39 19.17
CA ASP A 920 -49.38 1.42 18.18
C ASP A 920 -50.46 0.34 18.41
N VAL A 921 -50.25 -0.58 19.36
CA VAL A 921 -51.24 -1.59 19.74
C VAL A 921 -51.63 -1.47 21.20
N LYS A 922 -52.94 -1.56 21.45
CA LYS A 922 -53.54 -1.72 22.77
C LYS A 922 -54.43 -2.95 22.80
N ILE A 923 -54.39 -3.69 23.91
CA ILE A 923 -55.31 -4.81 24.17
C ILE A 923 -56.44 -4.26 25.04
N THR A 924 -57.61 -4.09 24.46
CA THR A 924 -58.75 -3.40 25.09
C THR A 924 -59.78 -4.35 25.70
N HIS A 925 -59.53 -5.66 25.63
CA HIS A 925 -60.39 -6.73 26.15
C HIS A 925 -59.50 -7.91 26.58
N LYS A 926 -60.03 -8.83 27.40
CA LYS A 926 -59.30 -10.02 27.87
C LYS A 926 -58.60 -10.80 26.76
N TYR A 927 -59.23 -10.87 25.59
CA TYR A 927 -58.71 -11.54 24.40
C TYR A 927 -58.58 -10.59 23.22
N GLY A 928 -57.56 -10.82 22.39
CA GLY A 928 -57.29 -10.06 21.18
C GLY A 928 -56.56 -10.89 20.13
N THR A 929 -56.23 -10.30 18.99
CA THR A 929 -55.37 -10.93 17.99
C THR A 929 -54.27 -9.99 17.57
N PHE A 930 -53.16 -10.57 17.09
CA PHE A 930 -51.97 -9.82 16.70
C PHE A 930 -51.15 -10.60 15.68
N ALA A 931 -50.40 -9.88 14.86
CA ALA A 931 -49.39 -10.40 13.94
C ALA A 931 -48.45 -9.24 13.53
N ARG A 932 -47.19 -9.54 13.19
CA ARG A 932 -46.19 -8.58 12.67
C ARG A 932 -45.24 -9.29 11.70
N GLU A 933 -44.49 -8.55 10.88
CA GLU A 933 -43.51 -9.07 9.90
C GLU A 933 -42.13 -9.39 10.48
N PHE A 934 -41.96 -9.05 11.75
CA PHE A 934 -40.79 -9.32 12.56
C PHE A 934 -41.28 -9.89 13.89
N ASP A 935 -40.36 -10.54 14.59
CA ASP A 935 -40.64 -11.10 15.90
C ASP A 935 -40.97 -10.01 16.91
N VAL A 936 -41.85 -10.30 17.86
CA VAL A 936 -42.34 -9.33 18.83
C VAL A 936 -42.31 -9.90 20.23
N ASP A 937 -41.93 -9.05 21.18
CA ASP A 937 -42.05 -9.33 22.61
C ASP A 937 -43.13 -8.43 23.24
N LEU A 938 -44.32 -9.00 23.48
CA LEU A 938 -45.43 -8.29 24.14
C LEU A 938 -45.25 -8.21 25.67
N ASN A 939 -44.35 -9.01 26.25
CA ASN A 939 -44.14 -9.07 27.70
C ASN A 939 -42.99 -8.20 28.19
N ILE A 940 -42.32 -7.46 27.31
CA ILE A 940 -41.34 -6.47 27.71
C ILE A 940 -41.92 -5.47 28.72
N TYR A 941 -43.16 -5.02 28.52
CA TYR A 941 -43.86 -4.13 29.44
C TYR A 941 -44.03 -4.78 30.81
N SER A 942 -44.50 -6.03 30.86
CA SER A 942 -44.66 -6.76 32.11
C SER A 942 -43.33 -6.96 32.84
N ARG A 943 -42.23 -7.21 32.13
CA ARG A 943 -40.91 -7.35 32.75
C ARG A 943 -40.40 -6.04 33.36
N GLU A 944 -40.79 -4.89 32.80
CA GLU A 944 -40.32 -3.57 33.26
C GLU A 944 -41.27 -2.89 34.26
N LYS A 945 -42.56 -3.18 34.20
CA LYS A 945 -43.62 -2.53 34.98
C LYS A 945 -44.38 -3.47 35.92
N ASN A 946 -44.08 -4.78 35.86
CA ASN A 946 -44.70 -5.83 36.68
C ASN A 946 -46.24 -5.88 36.58
N THR A 947 -46.81 -5.61 35.40
CA THR A 947 -48.24 -5.67 35.10
C THR A 947 -48.47 -5.92 33.60
N ALA A 948 -49.70 -6.27 33.19
CA ALA A 948 -50.08 -6.54 31.81
C ALA A 948 -49.32 -7.74 31.19
N LYS A 949 -49.38 -8.89 31.86
CA LYS A 949 -48.86 -10.17 31.36
C LYS A 949 -49.72 -10.64 30.21
N ILE A 950 -49.13 -10.79 29.03
CA ILE A 950 -49.80 -11.22 27.81
C ILE A 950 -49.33 -12.63 27.44
N GLY A 951 -50.27 -13.52 27.16
CA GLY A 951 -49.99 -14.80 26.52
C GLY A 951 -50.35 -14.75 25.04
N ALA A 952 -49.48 -15.30 24.18
CA ALA A 952 -49.67 -15.48 22.76
C ALA A 952 -49.86 -16.97 22.45
N PHE A 953 -50.97 -17.28 21.79
CA PHE A 953 -51.41 -18.64 21.54
C PHE A 953 -51.72 -18.89 20.07
N VAL A 954 -51.46 -20.12 19.65
CA VAL A 954 -51.69 -20.64 18.30
C VAL A 954 -52.35 -22.01 18.37
N ALA A 955 -52.99 -22.43 17.29
CA ALA A 955 -53.54 -23.77 17.17
C ALA A 955 -53.24 -24.35 15.80
N LYS A 956 -52.91 -25.65 15.78
CA LYS A 956 -52.74 -26.42 14.56
C LYS A 956 -54.10 -26.96 14.13
N LEU A 957 -54.31 -27.16 12.84
CA LEU A 957 -55.55 -27.76 12.33
C LEU A 957 -55.84 -29.14 12.97
N GLY A 958 -54.80 -29.93 13.27
CA GLY A 958 -54.96 -31.23 13.96
C GLY A 958 -55.43 -31.13 15.42
N GLU A 959 -55.42 -29.94 16.02
CA GLU A 959 -55.96 -29.67 17.37
C GLU A 959 -57.42 -29.20 17.34
N VAL A 960 -58.05 -29.16 16.15
CA VAL A 960 -59.49 -28.94 15.98
C VAL A 960 -60.20 -30.29 16.09
N LYS A 961 -60.86 -30.55 17.22
CA LYS A 961 -61.46 -31.87 17.54
C LYS A 961 -62.98 -31.79 17.62
N PRO A 962 -63.73 -32.67 16.93
CA PRO A 962 -65.18 -32.77 17.10
C PRO A 962 -65.52 -33.35 18.49
N GLY A 963 -66.51 -32.78 19.19
CA GLY A 963 -66.96 -33.28 20.49
C GLY A 963 -67.94 -32.34 21.20
N ASN A 964 -68.74 -32.89 22.12
CA ASN A 964 -69.62 -32.14 23.04
C ASN A 964 -68.77 -31.55 24.17
N GLY A 965 -68.84 -30.24 24.42
CA GLY A 965 -68.17 -29.61 25.57
C GLY A 965 -68.82 -29.94 26.93
N ASP A 966 -68.12 -29.64 28.02
CA ASP A 966 -68.58 -29.88 29.41
C ASP A 966 -69.81 -29.05 29.82
N TYR A 967 -70.22 -28.05 29.01
CA TYR A 967 -71.42 -27.25 29.21
C TYR A 967 -72.17 -26.97 27.89
N GLY A 968 -73.14 -27.81 27.55
CA GLY A 968 -74.15 -27.51 26.51
C GLY A 968 -73.68 -27.61 25.04
N THR A 969 -74.66 -27.58 24.13
CA THR A 969 -74.55 -28.05 22.73
C THR A 969 -73.73 -27.15 21.79
N SER A 970 -72.40 -27.29 21.80
CA SER A 970 -71.48 -26.78 20.76
C SER A 970 -70.57 -27.88 20.22
N THR A 971 -70.24 -27.79 18.93
CA THR A 971 -69.53 -28.83 18.16
C THR A 971 -68.26 -28.21 17.57
N TYR A 972 -67.10 -28.76 17.99
CA TYR A 972 -65.67 -28.47 17.68
C TYR A 972 -64.88 -27.69 18.75
N HIS A 973 -63.93 -28.37 19.39
CA HIS A 973 -62.97 -27.83 20.37
C HIS A 973 -61.63 -27.53 19.70
N ILE A 974 -61.10 -26.33 19.93
CA ILE A 974 -59.83 -25.87 19.37
C ILE A 974 -58.86 -25.69 20.54
N ARG A 975 -57.86 -26.56 20.62
CA ARG A 975 -56.83 -26.45 21.64
C ARG A 975 -55.77 -25.43 21.22
N MET A 976 -55.78 -24.30 21.89
CA MET A 976 -54.80 -23.22 21.79
C MET A 976 -53.61 -23.53 22.68
N SER A 977 -52.43 -23.61 22.08
CA SER A 977 -51.15 -23.80 22.77
C SER A 977 -50.32 -22.53 22.72
N SER A 978 -49.54 -22.25 23.77
CA SER A 978 -48.60 -21.14 23.76
C SER A 978 -47.65 -21.25 22.56
N VAL A 979 -47.26 -20.11 21.98
CA VAL A 979 -46.21 -20.08 20.95
C VAL A 979 -44.91 -20.75 21.46
N ASP A 980 -44.60 -20.60 22.75
CA ASP A 980 -43.37 -21.09 23.38
C ASP A 980 -43.20 -22.61 23.27
N VAL A 981 -44.30 -23.38 23.28
CA VAL A 981 -44.23 -24.85 23.12
C VAL A 981 -43.90 -25.30 21.70
N ASN A 982 -43.83 -24.36 20.74
CA ASN A 982 -43.53 -24.61 19.33
C ASN A 982 -42.16 -24.02 18.89
N GLY A 983 -41.25 -23.71 19.82
CA GLY A 983 -39.82 -23.57 19.54
C GLY A 983 -39.21 -22.16 19.61
N VAL A 984 -39.93 -21.14 20.08
CA VAL A 984 -39.39 -19.78 20.29
C VAL A 984 -39.87 -19.21 21.62
N GLY A 985 -38.97 -18.64 22.44
CA GLY A 985 -39.31 -17.99 23.72
C GLY A 985 -38.70 -18.66 24.96
N ASN A 986 -38.17 -17.85 25.88
CA ASN A 986 -37.62 -18.26 27.18
C ASN A 986 -38.71 -18.59 28.23
N HIS A 987 -39.79 -19.30 27.87
CA HIS A 987 -40.96 -19.54 28.75
C HIS A 987 -41.65 -18.24 29.20
N ASN A 988 -41.67 -17.23 28.33
CA ASN A 988 -42.21 -15.90 28.62
C ASN A 988 -43.67 -15.73 28.18
N TYR A 989 -44.30 -16.73 27.55
CA TYR A 989 -45.71 -16.79 27.10
C TYR A 989 -46.16 -15.74 26.07
N GLY A 990 -45.54 -14.56 25.96
CA GLY A 990 -46.01 -13.43 25.15
C GLY A 990 -45.15 -13.10 23.93
N TYR A 991 -44.33 -14.04 23.45
CA TYR A 991 -43.52 -13.88 22.25
C TYR A 991 -44.35 -14.18 21.00
N VAL A 992 -44.21 -13.38 19.95
CA VAL A 992 -44.92 -13.55 18.68
C VAL A 992 -43.92 -13.58 17.52
N PRO A 993 -43.68 -14.74 16.91
CA PRO A 993 -42.77 -14.88 15.78
C PRO A 993 -43.27 -14.13 14.54
N ALA A 994 -42.34 -13.71 13.69
CA ALA A 994 -42.64 -13.04 12.45
C ALA A 994 -43.67 -13.80 11.60
N TYR A 995 -44.58 -13.05 10.98
CA TYR A 995 -45.69 -13.50 10.14
C TYR A 995 -46.69 -14.45 10.81
N THR A 996 -46.60 -14.64 12.12
CA THR A 996 -47.47 -15.56 12.84
C THR A 996 -48.69 -14.82 13.38
N GLY A 997 -49.88 -15.22 12.93
CA GLY A 997 -51.13 -14.82 13.57
C GLY A 997 -51.27 -15.51 14.92
N VAL A 998 -51.59 -14.76 15.97
CA VAL A 998 -51.79 -15.29 17.32
C VAL A 998 -53.10 -14.79 17.93
N LEU A 999 -53.65 -15.60 18.83
CA LEU A 999 -54.64 -15.19 19.82
C LEU A 999 -53.88 -14.68 21.05
N LEU A 1000 -54.14 -13.43 21.43
CA LEU A 1000 -53.61 -12.84 22.65
C LEU A 1000 -54.60 -13.03 23.81
N LYS A 1001 -54.09 -13.35 24.99
CA LYS A 1001 -54.81 -13.39 26.27
C LYS A 1001 -54.10 -12.49 27.27
N ALA A 1002 -54.76 -11.47 27.78
CA ALA A 1002 -54.28 -10.74 28.96
C ALA A 1002 -54.46 -11.66 30.18
N LEU A 1003 -53.36 -12.09 30.80
CA LEU A 1003 -53.37 -13.13 31.83
C LEU A 1003 -53.81 -12.56 33.19
N ASP A 1004 -53.36 -11.36 33.53
CA ASP A 1004 -53.54 -10.72 34.84
C ASP A 1004 -54.49 -9.50 34.83
N SER A 1005 -55.03 -9.12 33.66
CA SER A 1005 -55.95 -7.98 33.52
C SER A 1005 -57.04 -8.20 32.46
N GLU A 1006 -58.01 -7.28 32.39
CA GLU A 1006 -59.01 -7.21 31.30
C GLU A 1006 -58.54 -6.35 30.12
N THR A 1007 -57.64 -5.39 30.36
CA THR A 1007 -57.09 -4.50 29.34
C THR A 1007 -55.63 -4.19 29.65
N THR A 1008 -54.85 -3.76 28.65
CA THR A 1008 -53.52 -3.21 28.86
C THR A 1008 -53.57 -1.74 29.30
N PRO A 1009 -52.61 -1.26 30.12
CA PRO A 1009 -52.47 0.14 30.49
C PRO A 1009 -52.43 1.11 29.29
N ASN A 1010 -52.76 2.39 29.54
CA ASN A 1010 -52.80 3.41 28.49
C ASN A 1010 -51.46 3.70 27.83
N ASP A 1011 -50.37 3.48 28.56
CA ASP A 1011 -48.97 3.65 28.14
C ASP A 1011 -48.31 2.33 27.71
N PHE A 1012 -49.10 1.25 27.53
CA PHE A 1012 -48.59 -0.05 27.08
C PHE A 1012 -47.75 0.06 25.80
N TYR A 1013 -46.66 -0.70 25.77
CA TYR A 1013 -45.79 -0.86 24.62
C TYR A 1013 -45.34 -2.32 24.49
N TYR A 1014 -44.90 -2.66 23.29
CA TYR A 1014 -44.16 -3.89 23.01
C TYR A 1014 -42.84 -3.55 22.33
N ALA A 1015 -41.99 -4.56 22.12
CA ALA A 1015 -40.70 -4.38 21.46
C ALA A 1015 -40.50 -5.38 20.32
N ILE A 1016 -39.55 -5.10 19.44
CA ILE A 1016 -39.01 -6.09 18.50
C ILE A 1016 -38.41 -7.24 19.33
N GLY A 1017 -38.76 -8.47 18.98
CA GLY A 1017 -38.29 -9.70 19.61
C GLY A 1017 -36.79 -9.90 19.41
N GLU A 1018 -36.15 -10.49 20.41
CA GLU A 1018 -34.70 -10.69 20.44
C GLU A 1018 -34.27 -12.05 19.84
N ASP A 1019 -35.19 -12.99 19.59
CA ASP A 1019 -34.95 -14.38 19.17
C ASP A 1019 -35.25 -14.62 17.66
N ASP A 1020 -35.07 -13.60 16.81
CA ASP A 1020 -35.36 -13.63 15.37
C ASP A 1020 -34.40 -14.50 14.53
N ASP A 1021 -33.41 -15.12 15.16
CA ASP A 1021 -32.52 -16.14 14.59
C ASP A 1021 -33.03 -17.58 14.82
N LYS A 1022 -34.09 -17.76 15.61
CA LYS A 1022 -34.69 -19.07 15.87
C LYS A 1022 -35.74 -19.41 14.82
N ASN A 1023 -35.65 -20.62 14.28
CA ASN A 1023 -36.66 -21.13 13.35
C ASN A 1023 -37.97 -21.42 14.11
N TYR A 1024 -39.01 -20.66 13.80
CA TYR A 1024 -40.38 -20.96 14.20
C TYR A 1024 -41.14 -21.61 13.05
N THR A 1025 -41.76 -22.77 13.27
CA THR A 1025 -42.65 -23.39 12.28
C THR A 1025 -43.83 -24.04 12.95
N ILE A 1026 -45.03 -23.62 12.56
CA ILE A 1026 -46.28 -24.23 12.97
C ILE A 1026 -47.03 -24.73 11.74
N ALA A 1027 -47.01 -26.05 11.53
CA ALA A 1027 -47.74 -26.67 10.43
C ALA A 1027 -49.24 -26.47 10.61
N ASN A 1028 -49.92 -26.02 9.55
CA ASN A 1028 -51.36 -25.80 9.50
C ASN A 1028 -51.89 -24.91 10.64
N ASN A 1029 -51.22 -23.80 10.94
CA ASN A 1029 -51.73 -22.82 11.90
C ASN A 1029 -53.07 -22.27 11.42
N ILE A 1030 -54.09 -22.35 12.28
CA ILE A 1030 -55.41 -21.82 11.96
C ILE A 1030 -55.48 -20.30 12.15
N MET A 1031 -54.50 -19.68 12.81
CA MET A 1031 -54.43 -18.25 13.04
C MET A 1031 -53.64 -17.55 11.93
N TYR A 1032 -54.32 -16.75 11.12
CA TYR A 1032 -53.75 -16.05 9.97
C TYR A 1032 -53.53 -14.57 10.29
N GLY A 1033 -52.27 -14.13 10.21
CA GLY A 1033 -51.88 -12.74 10.42
C GLY A 1033 -52.20 -11.84 9.23
N VAL A 1034 -52.56 -10.59 9.52
CA VAL A 1034 -52.70 -9.48 8.57
C VAL A 1034 -51.59 -8.50 8.89
N THR A 1035 -50.44 -8.65 8.22
CA THR A 1035 -49.22 -7.93 8.57
C THR A 1035 -48.94 -6.77 7.60
N VAL A 1036 -48.99 -6.99 6.28
CA VAL A 1036 -48.50 -6.02 5.28
C VAL A 1036 -49.54 -4.96 4.90
N ASN A 1037 -50.80 -5.37 4.68
CA ASN A 1037 -51.91 -4.51 4.26
C ASN A 1037 -53.19 -4.90 4.99
N PRO A 1038 -54.12 -3.96 5.25
CA PRO A 1038 -55.47 -4.30 5.66
C PRO A 1038 -56.11 -5.31 4.71
N ARG A 1039 -56.81 -6.31 5.27
CA ARG A 1039 -57.37 -7.42 4.49
C ARG A 1039 -58.87 -7.55 4.74
N ASN A 1040 -59.64 -7.62 3.67
CA ASN A 1040 -61.05 -7.99 3.77
C ASN A 1040 -61.18 -9.52 3.78
N VAL A 1041 -61.89 -10.07 4.78
CA VAL A 1041 -62.21 -11.50 4.88
C VAL A 1041 -63.71 -11.71 4.68
N GLY A 1042 -64.08 -12.75 3.92
CA GLY A 1042 -65.45 -13.01 3.46
C GLY A 1042 -66.22 -14.02 4.30
N ALA A 1043 -67.39 -14.40 3.79
CA ALA A 1043 -68.29 -15.36 4.44
C ALA A 1043 -67.68 -16.77 4.47
N SER A 1044 -67.95 -17.49 5.56
CA SER A 1044 -67.60 -18.91 5.67
C SER A 1044 -68.26 -19.73 4.55
N THR A 1045 -67.51 -20.62 3.91
CA THR A 1045 -68.00 -21.54 2.87
C THR A 1045 -68.36 -22.90 3.49
N VAL A 1046 -68.81 -23.86 2.67
CA VAL A 1046 -69.12 -25.22 3.13
C VAL A 1046 -67.91 -25.97 3.69
N ASP A 1047 -66.70 -25.60 3.25
CA ASP A 1047 -65.44 -26.29 3.59
C ASP A 1047 -64.44 -25.43 4.37
N GLU A 1048 -64.74 -24.14 4.59
CA GLU A 1048 -63.87 -23.19 5.30
C GLU A 1048 -64.68 -22.23 6.18
N VAL A 1049 -64.36 -22.16 7.46
CA VAL A 1049 -65.01 -21.24 8.41
C VAL A 1049 -64.02 -20.21 8.92
N ILE A 1050 -64.39 -18.94 8.80
CA ILE A 1050 -63.57 -17.79 9.20
C ILE A 1050 -64.16 -17.17 10.46
N TYR A 1051 -63.32 -16.96 11.47
CA TYR A 1051 -63.67 -16.25 12.71
C TYR A 1051 -62.81 -15.00 12.89
N VAL A 1052 -63.48 -13.90 13.21
CA VAL A 1052 -62.87 -12.58 13.42
C VAL A 1052 -63.10 -12.13 14.86
N MET A 1053 -62.09 -11.54 15.47
CA MET A 1053 -62.16 -11.04 16.84
C MET A 1053 -62.95 -9.73 16.89
N GLN A 1054 -64.05 -9.68 17.66
CA GLN A 1054 -64.83 -8.47 17.89
C GLN A 1054 -65.15 -8.32 19.38
N LYS A 1055 -64.69 -7.23 19.99
CA LYS A 1055 -64.90 -6.93 21.43
C LYS A 1055 -64.52 -8.08 22.37
N GLY A 1056 -63.38 -8.74 22.10
CA GLY A 1056 -62.84 -9.83 22.94
C GLY A 1056 -63.47 -11.21 22.72
N ILE A 1057 -64.33 -11.38 21.70
CA ILE A 1057 -64.94 -12.66 21.36
C ILE A 1057 -64.74 -12.94 19.87
N PHE A 1058 -64.46 -14.20 19.50
CA PHE A 1058 -64.47 -14.64 18.11
C PHE A 1058 -65.89 -14.74 17.58
N LYS A 1059 -66.17 -14.03 16.49
CA LYS A 1059 -67.43 -14.14 15.75
C LYS A 1059 -67.18 -14.70 14.36
N LYS A 1060 -68.07 -15.58 13.93
CA LYS A 1060 -68.04 -16.12 12.58
C LYS A 1060 -68.26 -15.01 11.54
N ALA A 1061 -67.48 -15.03 10.47
CA ALA A 1061 -67.65 -14.11 9.35
C ALA A 1061 -68.88 -14.51 8.50
N MET A 1062 -69.82 -13.57 8.36
CA MET A 1062 -71.09 -13.73 7.63
C MET A 1062 -71.00 -13.15 6.20
N ALA A 1063 -72.10 -13.14 5.44
CA ALA A 1063 -72.16 -12.76 4.01
C ALA A 1063 -71.45 -11.44 3.60
N SER A 1064 -71.31 -10.47 4.52
CA SER A 1064 -70.60 -9.21 4.27
C SER A 1064 -69.11 -9.31 4.63
N THR A 1065 -68.23 -8.76 3.78
CA THR A 1065 -66.79 -8.72 4.03
C THR A 1065 -66.44 -7.92 5.28
N VAL A 1066 -65.62 -8.49 6.16
CA VAL A 1066 -65.09 -7.82 7.36
C VAL A 1066 -63.69 -7.33 7.05
N SER A 1067 -63.46 -6.02 7.21
CA SER A 1067 -62.12 -5.45 7.06
C SER A 1067 -61.31 -5.69 8.33
N ILE A 1068 -60.19 -6.41 8.20
CA ILE A 1068 -59.24 -6.66 9.26
C ILE A 1068 -58.08 -5.66 9.09
N PRO A 1069 -57.83 -4.78 10.08
CA PRO A 1069 -56.73 -3.85 9.99
C PRO A 1069 -55.40 -4.58 10.06
N VAL A 1070 -54.36 -3.88 9.62
CA VAL A 1070 -52.97 -4.30 9.76
C VAL A 1070 -52.61 -4.52 11.24
N HIS A 1071 -51.69 -5.45 11.50
CA HIS A 1071 -51.22 -5.88 12.83
C HIS A 1071 -52.25 -6.64 13.69
N LYS A 1072 -53.21 -7.29 13.03
CA LYS A 1072 -54.21 -8.20 13.63
C LYS A 1072 -54.17 -9.58 12.98
N ALA A 1073 -54.91 -10.53 13.56
CA ALA A 1073 -55.10 -11.86 12.98
C ALA A 1073 -56.56 -12.31 13.02
N TYR A 1074 -56.90 -13.29 12.19
CA TYR A 1074 -58.20 -13.97 12.18
C TYR A 1074 -57.99 -15.48 12.19
N ALA A 1075 -58.98 -16.25 12.64
CA ALA A 1075 -58.91 -17.70 12.57
C ALA A 1075 -59.59 -18.19 11.29
N LYS A 1076 -58.94 -19.10 10.56
CA LYS A 1076 -59.51 -19.81 9.41
C LYS A 1076 -59.33 -21.31 9.65
N ILE A 1077 -60.43 -22.04 9.56
CA ILE A 1077 -60.48 -23.47 9.87
C ILE A 1077 -61.04 -24.20 8.65
N GLU A 1078 -60.22 -25.04 8.04
CA GLU A 1078 -60.57 -25.82 6.86
C GLU A 1078 -61.15 -27.19 7.26
N GLY A 1079 -62.09 -27.73 6.48
CA GLY A 1079 -62.71 -29.04 6.72
C GLY A 1079 -63.79 -29.05 7.80
N MET A 1080 -64.26 -27.89 8.25
CA MET A 1080 -65.32 -27.75 9.25
C MET A 1080 -66.63 -27.27 8.59
N PRO A 1081 -67.79 -27.90 8.87
CA PRO A 1081 -69.06 -27.48 8.30
C PRO A 1081 -69.40 -26.02 8.65
N ALA A 1082 -70.00 -25.30 7.71
CA ALA A 1082 -70.37 -23.90 7.89
C ALA A 1082 -71.18 -23.63 9.17
N GLY A 1083 -72.04 -24.55 9.63
CA GLY A 1083 -72.88 -24.36 10.83
C GLY A 1083 -72.19 -24.63 12.19
N SER A 1084 -70.87 -24.80 12.23
CA SER A 1084 -70.16 -25.27 13.43
C SER A 1084 -69.94 -24.18 14.48
N LYS A 1085 -70.10 -24.54 15.76
CA LYS A 1085 -69.85 -23.69 16.92
C LYS A 1085 -68.53 -24.08 17.59
N VAL A 1086 -67.51 -23.23 17.49
CA VAL A 1086 -66.18 -23.54 18.02
C VAL A 1086 -65.96 -23.03 19.43
N GLU A 1087 -65.19 -23.76 20.20
CA GLU A 1087 -64.68 -23.35 21.51
C GLU A 1087 -63.16 -23.30 21.48
N PHE A 1088 -62.56 -22.15 21.80
CA PHE A 1088 -61.11 -22.02 21.92
C PHE A 1088 -60.72 -22.25 23.38
N SER A 1089 -60.09 -23.39 23.65
CA SER A 1089 -59.59 -23.78 24.98
C SER A 1089 -58.07 -23.63 25.04
N PHE A 1090 -57.51 -23.26 26.20
CA PHE A 1090 -56.07 -23.07 26.36
C PHE A 1090 -55.46 -24.29 27.06
N SER A 1091 -54.36 -24.83 26.53
CA SER A 1091 -53.78 -26.10 26.98
C SER A 1091 -53.06 -26.08 28.32
N ASP A 1092 -52.97 -24.92 28.96
CA ASP A 1092 -51.96 -24.61 29.98
C ASP A 1092 -52.58 -24.48 31.39
N ASP A 1093 -53.92 -24.50 31.51
CA ASP A 1093 -54.66 -24.50 32.79
C ASP A 1093 -55.86 -25.48 32.75
N ASN A 1094 -55.94 -26.44 33.69
CA ASN A 1094 -57.11 -27.32 33.88
C ASN A 1094 -58.30 -26.59 34.56
N THR A 1095 -58.52 -25.31 34.26
CA THR A 1095 -59.63 -24.50 34.80
C THR A 1095 -60.48 -23.93 33.67
N THR A 1096 -61.80 -23.84 33.86
CA THR A 1096 -62.87 -23.48 32.90
C THR A 1096 -62.75 -22.08 32.26
N ASN A 1097 -61.69 -21.81 31.49
CA ASN A 1097 -61.38 -20.51 30.86
C ASN A 1097 -61.42 -20.58 29.32
N ALA A 1098 -62.45 -21.18 28.74
CA ALA A 1098 -62.60 -21.31 27.30
C ALA A 1098 -63.38 -20.14 26.66
N ILE A 1099 -63.03 -19.77 25.44
CA ILE A 1099 -63.79 -18.80 24.63
C ILE A 1099 -64.81 -19.59 23.81
N VAL A 1100 -66.08 -19.57 24.23
CA VAL A 1100 -67.19 -20.13 23.44
C VAL A 1100 -67.59 -19.11 22.36
N THR A 1101 -67.57 -19.51 21.09
CA THR A 1101 -68.04 -18.64 20.01
C THR A 1101 -69.56 -18.48 20.05
N ILE A 1102 -70.03 -17.27 19.74
CA ILE A 1102 -71.46 -16.95 19.69
C ILE A 1102 -71.89 -17.02 18.23
N ASP A 1103 -72.85 -17.90 17.93
CA ASP A 1103 -73.60 -17.86 16.67
C ASP A 1103 -74.33 -16.52 16.59
N ALA A 1104 -74.25 -15.87 15.43
CA ALA A 1104 -74.86 -14.56 15.19
C ALA A 1104 -76.41 -14.60 15.08
N GLU A 1105 -77.09 -15.44 15.85
CA GLU A 1105 -78.54 -15.39 16.05
C GLU A 1105 -78.88 -15.08 17.51
N GLU A 1106 -78.70 -13.83 17.92
CA GLU A 1106 -79.64 -13.24 18.88
C GLU A 1106 -80.74 -12.51 18.11
N LYS A 1107 -81.71 -13.27 17.58
CA LYS A 1107 -83.08 -12.74 17.55
C LYS A 1107 -83.66 -12.92 18.96
N ASN A 1108 -83.77 -11.80 19.69
CA ASN A 1108 -84.58 -11.64 20.92
C ASN A 1108 -84.02 -12.15 22.26
N ALA A 1109 -82.76 -11.87 22.62
CA ALA A 1109 -82.30 -12.04 24.01
C ALA A 1109 -82.92 -11.01 24.98
N ASP A 1110 -83.44 -9.90 24.47
CA ASP A 1110 -83.86 -8.76 25.27
C ASP A 1110 -85.28 -8.86 25.85
N ASN A 1111 -85.99 -9.99 25.68
CA ASN A 1111 -87.39 -10.15 26.12
C ASN A 1111 -87.65 -11.27 27.15
N ALA A 1112 -86.62 -11.85 27.74
CA ALA A 1112 -86.78 -12.91 28.75
C ALA A 1112 -87.07 -12.34 30.16
N TYR A 1113 -87.88 -13.05 30.95
CA TYR A 1113 -88.05 -12.80 32.38
C TYR A 1113 -87.16 -13.76 33.17
N TYR A 1114 -86.60 -13.31 34.29
CA TYR A 1114 -85.81 -14.15 35.20
C TYR A 1114 -86.41 -14.10 36.60
N ASN A 1115 -86.48 -15.22 37.31
CA ASN A 1115 -86.82 -15.19 38.73
C ASN A 1115 -85.65 -14.60 39.55
N LEU A 1116 -85.85 -14.37 40.86
CA LEU A 1116 -84.82 -13.79 41.73
C LEU A 1116 -83.59 -14.69 41.94
N ASN A 1117 -83.64 -15.95 41.51
CA ASN A 1117 -82.51 -16.87 41.50
C ASN A 1117 -81.78 -16.90 40.14
N GLY A 1118 -82.10 -15.98 39.22
CA GLY A 1118 -81.43 -15.87 37.92
C GLY A 1118 -81.86 -16.91 36.89
N GLN A 1119 -82.92 -17.69 37.16
CA GLN A 1119 -83.43 -18.69 36.23
C GLN A 1119 -84.41 -18.05 35.24
N ARG A 1120 -84.26 -18.34 33.95
CA ARG A 1120 -85.15 -17.85 32.89
C ARG A 1120 -86.56 -18.45 33.05
N VAL A 1121 -87.57 -17.60 32.90
CA VAL A 1121 -88.99 -17.93 33.01
C VAL A 1121 -89.70 -17.53 31.72
N ASN A 1122 -90.28 -18.50 31.02
CA ASN A 1122 -90.88 -18.29 29.70
C ASN A 1122 -92.32 -17.77 29.75
N LYS A 1123 -93.03 -17.95 30.87
CA LYS A 1123 -94.38 -17.43 31.12
C LYS A 1123 -94.47 -16.95 32.58
N PRO A 1124 -94.03 -15.73 32.88
CA PRO A 1124 -94.08 -15.22 34.25
C PRO A 1124 -95.55 -15.10 34.70
N GLN A 1125 -95.84 -15.63 35.89
CA GLN A 1125 -97.16 -15.58 36.55
C GLN A 1125 -97.12 -14.45 37.60
N GLN A 1126 -98.07 -14.40 38.53
CA GLN A 1126 -98.04 -13.45 39.63
C GLN A 1126 -96.73 -13.59 40.45
N GLY A 1127 -95.89 -12.55 40.48
CA GLY A 1127 -94.58 -12.62 41.12
C GLY A 1127 -93.60 -11.51 40.73
N ILE A 1128 -92.40 -11.56 41.31
CA ILE A 1128 -91.32 -10.60 41.07
C ILE A 1128 -90.27 -11.24 40.14
N TYR A 1129 -89.96 -10.54 39.05
CA TYR A 1129 -89.01 -10.99 38.04
C TYR A 1129 -88.00 -9.87 37.69
N ILE A 1130 -86.86 -10.25 37.11
CA ILE A 1130 -85.94 -9.34 36.44
C ILE A 1130 -86.22 -9.44 34.93
N HIS A 1131 -86.50 -8.31 34.30
CA HIS A 1131 -86.68 -8.21 32.85
C HIS A 1131 -86.03 -6.91 32.37
N LYS A 1132 -85.15 -7.00 31.37
CA LYS A 1132 -84.31 -5.88 30.89
C LYS A 1132 -83.54 -5.16 32.02
N GLY A 1133 -82.98 -5.95 32.94
CA GLY A 1133 -82.22 -5.43 34.09
C GLY A 1133 -83.04 -4.67 35.14
N LYS A 1134 -84.37 -4.65 35.02
CA LYS A 1134 -85.28 -3.99 35.97
C LYS A 1134 -86.10 -5.02 36.73
N LYS A 1135 -86.36 -4.74 38.00
CA LYS A 1135 -87.31 -5.50 38.83
C LYS A 1135 -88.72 -5.17 38.37
N ILE A 1136 -89.44 -6.17 37.87
CA ILE A 1136 -90.81 -6.08 37.35
C ILE A 1136 -91.70 -6.94 38.23
N ILE A 1137 -92.84 -6.39 38.67
CA ILE A 1137 -93.85 -7.12 39.44
C ILE A 1137 -95.01 -7.40 38.49
N ILE A 1138 -95.29 -8.68 38.26
CA ILE A 1138 -96.51 -9.11 37.57
C ILE A 1138 -97.54 -9.40 38.64
N ARG A 1139 -98.66 -8.67 38.60
CA ARG A 1139 -99.75 -8.78 39.58
C ARG A 1139 -100.83 -9.74 39.12
#